data_AF-A0A4R8QHD7-F1
#
_entry.id   AF-A0A4R8QHD7-F1
#
_cell.length_a   1.000
_cell.length_b   1.000
_cell.length_c   1.000
_cell.angle_alpha   90.00
_cell.angle_beta   90.00
_cell.angle_gamma   90.00
#
_symmetry.space_group_name_H-M   'P 1'
#
loop_
_entity.id
_entity.type
_entity.pdbx_description
1 polymer ?
#
loop_
_entity_poly.entity_id
_entity_poly.type
_entity_poly.pdbx_seq_one_letter_code
_entity_poly.pdbx_strand_id
1 'polypeptide(L)'
;MRTGKRKSSPIEIGSDLGQGSSLSLSLSLSLSLSLSSCRCATCTDDKAKCTNKLNDIFEALGGVDDDGERLQADPCFAAWVARCKTPIDIDYLAECLDMVDDAFESDDRLADWLKDGVPGSVGDGILFPGGNCEDGLDDLHDPADLYDDEDWGKLYDEEDLYDEEDPEEFDENLWHVESHREKHPDDAVDELPAVSPSTSSEGSKPHPPMFWKMMAVVLISCISFGSSWSSGITGALKSTLKKELHINNKQFSLLEASEDFMVTLLILTSGVVTDRIGGAGAMLYGNIIYSIGSILVAAAAQTRSFNFMIGGRVILALGDIATQVAQYKVFSSWFSPNNGFASTLGLELGIKKIGGFVGKSSANIIARNTGDFAWVFWVAVFMNVFTNVLTLAFYRFNAVAHRRFGSVTDPATGEKLTEKSKKFELRKVLELPWVFWAVMAFSLFQTSTAVVFSSNATELAEKRFDVDSITAGWYSAVLQYAGFFLVPCVGAFIDLFGNRITLLAICGTGVFIAMALINWATSTAGTAAAFGVYAVAFTLGPTTIIDGIRTSMWHQSVFGSAYAVKIAMNNAMNIIVRVVTGAIQDADNDKYDKVVIVYVVLAAASVVVSMMLIFLAWWSIDLGNLQWTRKQRRANGDLWNERKRAFHEENGARNKLVSKLCFGALMLLILGAWAAYFWGVATGNND
;
A
#
# COMPACT_ATOMS: atom_id res chain seq x y z
N MET A 1 17.29 53.42 16.45
CA MET A 1 16.74 54.77 16.72
C MET A 1 16.43 55.42 15.36
N ARG A 2 15.39 56.22 15.11
CA ARG A 2 14.16 56.61 15.84
C ARG A 2 13.14 57.05 14.76
N THR A 3 11.98 56.39 14.58
CA THR A 3 10.61 56.79 15.01
C THR A 3 9.94 58.02 14.34
N GLY A 4 8.67 57.86 13.91
CA GLY A 4 7.66 58.95 13.82
C GLY A 4 6.65 58.81 12.66
N LYS A 5 5.52 58.09 12.74
CA LYS A 5 4.23 58.33 13.45
C LYS A 5 3.35 59.51 12.95
N ARG A 6 2.14 59.17 12.45
CA ARG A 6 0.84 59.88 12.52
C ARG A 6 -0.28 58.83 12.36
N LYS A 7 -1.49 58.92 12.93
CA LYS A 7 -2.01 59.58 14.15
C LYS A 7 -3.43 59.04 14.45
N SER A 8 -3.99 59.30 15.64
CA SER A 8 -5.32 58.85 16.12
C SER A 8 -6.00 59.95 17.01
N SER A 9 -7.24 59.85 17.54
CA SER A 9 -8.13 58.68 17.66
C SER A 9 -9.62 58.83 17.22
N PRO A 10 -10.61 59.21 18.07
CA PRO A 10 -11.65 58.23 18.46
C PRO A 10 -13.12 58.70 18.26
N ILE A 11 -14.08 57.82 18.63
CA ILE A 11 -15.37 58.13 19.31
C ILE A 11 -15.94 56.83 19.92
N GLU A 12 -16.51 56.92 21.13
CA GLU A 12 -17.29 55.88 21.82
C GLU A 12 -18.78 56.29 21.88
N ILE A 13 -19.68 55.32 22.10
CA ILE A 13 -20.88 55.34 23.00
C ILE A 13 -21.56 53.97 22.87
N GLY A 14 -22.18 53.45 23.95
CA GLY A 14 -22.75 52.09 24.01
C GLY A 14 -24.26 52.01 24.32
N SER A 15 -24.65 50.90 24.95
CA SER A 15 -25.98 50.46 25.44
C SER A 15 -26.98 49.79 24.46
N ASP A 16 -27.14 48.48 24.68
CA ASP A 16 -28.37 47.67 24.83
C ASP A 16 -29.48 47.50 23.75
N LEU A 17 -29.89 46.22 23.68
CA LEU A 17 -31.20 45.64 23.32
C LEU A 17 -31.72 45.69 21.86
N GLY A 18 -31.95 44.48 21.30
CA GLY A 18 -33.12 44.19 20.48
C GLY A 18 -32.90 43.59 19.09
N GLN A 19 -33.22 42.28 18.96
CA GLN A 19 -33.75 41.56 17.77
C GLN A 19 -33.09 41.72 16.38
N GLY A 20 -32.88 40.58 15.69
CA GLY A 20 -33.02 40.53 14.21
C GLY A 20 -31.91 39.87 13.40
N SER A 21 -32.05 38.54 13.24
CA SER A 21 -31.75 37.76 12.01
C SER A 21 -30.35 37.71 11.33
N SER A 22 -30.15 36.57 10.67
CA SER A 22 -29.24 36.26 9.55
C SER A 22 -27.79 35.79 9.81
N LEU A 23 -27.60 34.48 9.55
CA LEU A 23 -26.52 33.86 8.76
C LEU A 23 -25.05 34.29 8.95
N SER A 24 -24.22 33.36 9.45
CA SER A 24 -23.27 32.62 8.60
C SER A 24 -22.46 31.58 9.38
N LEU A 25 -22.07 30.49 8.71
CA LEU A 25 -21.26 29.40 9.28
C LEU A 25 -19.79 29.80 9.45
N SER A 26 -19.21 29.47 10.60
CA SER A 26 -17.80 29.04 10.69
C SER A 26 -17.57 28.21 11.95
N LEU A 27 -17.48 26.88 11.81
CA LEU A 27 -17.12 26.00 12.93
C LEU A 27 -15.63 25.62 12.81
N SER A 28 -14.82 26.15 13.72
CA SER A 28 -13.44 25.75 13.91
C SER A 28 -13.32 24.60 14.92
N LEU A 29 -12.34 23.72 14.70
CA LEU A 29 -12.06 22.55 15.52
C LEU A 29 -11.72 22.93 16.97
N SER A 30 -12.31 22.23 17.95
CA SER A 30 -11.70 22.04 19.28
C SER A 30 -12.18 20.72 19.91
N LEU A 31 -11.49 20.28 20.96
CA LEU A 31 -11.24 18.87 21.24
C LEU A 31 -12.21 18.22 22.25
N SER A 32 -12.38 16.90 22.07
CA SER A 32 -12.60 15.87 23.11
C SER A 32 -13.77 15.99 24.10
N LEU A 33 -14.66 14.98 24.09
CA LEU A 33 -14.88 14.11 25.27
C LEU A 33 -15.57 12.79 24.88
N SER A 34 -15.33 11.76 25.69
CA SER A 34 -15.66 10.34 25.51
C SER A 34 -17.14 10.02 25.22
N LEU A 35 -17.37 9.03 24.34
CA LEU A 35 -18.60 8.21 24.34
C LEU A 35 -18.27 6.75 24.02
N SER A 36 -17.75 6.05 25.04
CA SER A 36 -17.59 4.60 25.03
C SER A 36 -18.92 3.87 25.20
N SER A 37 -19.14 2.85 24.36
CA SER A 37 -20.03 1.69 24.61
C SER A 37 -21.50 1.93 25.03
N CYS A 38 -22.43 1.73 24.10
CA CYS A 38 -23.79 1.29 24.44
C CYS A 38 -23.86 -0.25 24.54
N ARG A 39 -23.52 -0.78 25.72
CA ARG A 39 -24.20 -1.95 26.30
C ARG A 39 -24.86 -1.47 27.59
N CYS A 40 -26.16 -1.70 27.74
CA CYS A 40 -26.86 -1.49 29.01
C CYS A 40 -27.47 -2.81 29.42
N ALA A 41 -27.09 -3.31 30.60
CA ALA A 41 -27.52 -4.61 31.13
C ALA A 41 -28.65 -4.47 32.19
N THR A 42 -29.28 -3.30 32.25
CA THR A 42 -30.37 -2.94 33.15
C THR A 42 -31.33 -1.98 32.44
N CYS A 43 -32.59 -1.94 32.91
CA CYS A 43 -33.77 -1.21 32.37
C CYS A 43 -34.51 -1.88 31.20
N THR A 44 -35.58 -2.64 31.52
CA THR A 44 -36.47 -3.33 30.57
C THR A 44 -37.82 -2.64 30.34
N ASP A 45 -38.45 -2.03 31.36
CA ASP A 45 -39.87 -1.62 31.28
C ASP A 45 -40.18 -0.34 30.48
N ASP A 46 -39.43 0.75 30.67
CA ASP A 46 -39.77 2.02 30.00
C ASP A 46 -39.51 2.00 28.49
N LYS A 47 -38.60 1.13 28.03
CA LYS A 47 -38.36 0.94 26.59
C LYS A 47 -39.56 0.28 25.91
N ALA A 48 -40.16 -0.74 26.53
CA ALA A 48 -41.33 -1.41 25.99
C ALA A 48 -42.52 -0.44 25.83
N LYS A 49 -42.78 0.41 26.83
CA LYS A 49 -43.82 1.45 26.76
C LYS A 49 -43.57 2.45 25.63
N CYS A 50 -42.32 2.85 25.39
CA CYS A 50 -41.98 3.80 24.34
C CYS A 50 -42.08 3.17 22.93
N THR A 51 -41.59 1.93 22.77
CA THR A 51 -41.73 1.18 21.50
C THR A 51 -43.19 0.95 21.13
N ASN A 52 -44.03 0.51 22.07
CA ASN A 52 -45.46 0.32 21.82
C ASN A 52 -46.12 1.63 21.38
N LYS A 53 -45.84 2.74 22.08
CA LYS A 53 -46.41 4.05 21.75
C LYS A 53 -45.95 4.63 20.41
N LEU A 54 -44.78 4.22 19.91
CA LEU A 54 -44.32 4.52 18.56
C LEU A 54 -45.05 3.68 17.51
N ASN A 55 -45.19 2.37 17.76
CA ASN A 55 -45.94 1.47 16.88
C ASN A 55 -47.44 1.87 16.81
N ASP A 56 -48.04 2.31 17.91
CA ASP A 56 -49.41 2.88 17.94
C ASP A 56 -49.54 4.11 17.02
N ILE A 57 -48.48 4.92 16.89
CA ILE A 57 -48.44 6.09 16.00
C ILE A 57 -48.26 5.67 14.54
N PHE A 58 -47.39 4.70 14.24
CA PHE A 58 -47.26 4.13 12.89
C PHE A 58 -48.57 3.45 12.43
N GLU A 59 -49.28 2.77 13.34
CA GLU A 59 -50.60 2.20 13.06
C GLU A 59 -51.67 3.28 12.83
N ALA A 60 -51.66 4.36 13.62
CA ALA A 60 -52.58 5.50 13.43
C ALA A 60 -52.30 6.30 12.15
N LEU A 61 -51.07 6.26 11.62
CA LEU A 61 -50.66 6.87 10.35
C LEU A 61 -50.84 5.93 9.14
N GLY A 62 -51.30 4.69 9.36
CA GLY A 62 -51.62 3.75 8.27
C GLY A 62 -50.42 3.11 7.58
N GLY A 63 -49.26 3.02 8.24
CA GLY A 63 -48.04 2.46 7.67
C GLY A 63 -48.11 0.95 7.43
N VAL A 64 -48.22 0.56 6.16
CA VAL A 64 -48.18 -0.82 5.67
C VAL A 64 -47.10 -0.90 4.58
N ASP A 65 -46.34 -1.99 4.51
CA ASP A 65 -45.37 -2.24 3.45
C ASP A 65 -46.01 -2.85 2.19
N ASP A 66 -45.22 -3.00 1.11
CA ASP A 66 -45.69 -3.48 -0.20
C ASP A 66 -46.25 -4.91 -0.18
N ASP A 67 -45.91 -5.71 0.84
CA ASP A 67 -46.39 -7.08 1.04
C ASP A 67 -47.66 -7.14 1.92
N GLY A 68 -48.11 -6.01 2.46
CA GLY A 68 -49.33 -5.90 3.27
C GLY A 68 -49.12 -6.10 4.77
N GLU A 69 -47.88 -6.15 5.26
CA GLU A 69 -47.56 -6.23 6.68
C GLU A 69 -47.39 -4.84 7.31
N ARG A 70 -47.63 -4.74 8.63
CA ARG A 70 -47.64 -3.46 9.36
C ARG A 70 -46.21 -3.07 9.75
N LEU A 71 -45.82 -1.85 9.40
CA LEU A 71 -44.50 -1.30 9.70
C LEU A 71 -44.26 -1.20 11.22
N GLN A 72 -43.16 -1.80 11.70
CA GLN A 72 -42.72 -1.74 13.10
C GLN A 72 -41.49 -0.84 13.24
N ALA A 73 -41.43 -0.03 14.31
CA ALA A 73 -40.30 0.84 14.57
C ALA A 73 -39.05 0.05 15.02
N ASP A 74 -37.91 0.31 14.37
CA ASP A 74 -36.64 -0.35 14.69
C ASP A 74 -36.23 -0.17 16.18
N PRO A 75 -35.75 -1.21 16.89
CA PRO A 75 -35.42 -1.14 18.31
C PRO A 75 -34.29 -0.17 18.70
N CYS A 76 -33.44 0.25 17.77
CA CYS A 76 -32.45 1.32 17.97
C CYS A 76 -33.05 2.70 17.67
N PHE A 77 -33.91 2.84 16.66
CA PHE A 77 -34.65 4.07 16.41
C PHE A 77 -35.58 4.43 17.57
N ALA A 78 -36.37 3.48 18.07
CA ALA A 78 -37.21 3.68 19.26
C ALA A 78 -36.39 4.04 20.51
N ALA A 79 -35.18 3.49 20.67
CA ALA A 79 -34.27 3.85 21.77
C ALA A 79 -33.65 5.25 21.62
N TRP A 80 -33.52 5.75 20.39
CA TRP A 80 -33.06 7.11 20.09
C TRP A 80 -34.17 8.13 20.39
N VAL A 81 -35.39 7.89 19.89
CA VAL A 81 -36.58 8.72 20.18
C VAL A 81 -36.86 8.80 21.68
N ALA A 82 -36.78 7.68 22.41
CA ALA A 82 -36.95 7.65 23.86
C ALA A 82 -35.93 8.51 24.65
N ARG A 83 -34.82 8.93 24.03
CA ARG A 83 -33.80 9.80 24.64
C ARG A 83 -33.96 11.28 24.29
N CYS A 84 -34.84 11.65 23.36
CA CYS A 84 -35.12 13.03 23.03
C CYS A 84 -35.92 13.72 24.15
N LYS A 85 -35.31 14.74 24.79
CA LYS A 85 -35.93 15.54 25.87
C LYS A 85 -36.77 16.73 25.37
N THR A 86 -36.90 16.88 24.06
CA THR A 86 -37.70 17.92 23.39
C THR A 86 -38.80 17.26 22.56
N PRO A 87 -39.99 17.85 22.45
CA PRO A 87 -41.02 17.35 21.55
C PRO A 87 -40.47 17.31 20.13
N ILE A 88 -40.72 16.20 19.43
CA ILE A 88 -40.36 16.04 18.02
C ILE A 88 -41.45 16.72 17.20
N ASP A 89 -41.04 17.65 16.34
CA ASP A 89 -41.93 18.27 15.37
C ASP A 89 -42.18 17.28 14.23
N ILE A 90 -43.44 16.88 14.06
CA ILE A 90 -43.84 15.83 13.11
C ILE A 90 -43.77 16.36 11.68
N ASP A 91 -44.08 17.65 11.47
CA ASP A 91 -44.09 18.27 10.15
C ASP A 91 -42.66 18.35 9.58
N TYR A 92 -41.67 18.66 10.44
CA TYR A 92 -40.24 18.64 10.07
C TYR A 92 -39.71 17.23 9.78
N LEU A 93 -40.28 16.19 10.41
CA LEU A 93 -39.91 14.79 10.16
C LEU A 93 -40.44 14.32 8.80
N ALA A 94 -41.66 14.72 8.43
CA ALA A 94 -42.26 14.45 7.13
C ALA A 94 -41.51 15.17 6.00
N GLU A 95 -41.20 16.46 6.17
CA GLU A 95 -40.42 17.26 5.20
C GLU A 95 -39.02 16.66 4.94
N CYS A 96 -38.40 16.05 5.97
CA CYS A 96 -37.14 15.31 5.81
C CYS A 96 -37.27 13.96 5.08
N LEU A 97 -38.47 13.37 4.99
CA LEU A 97 -38.72 12.12 4.28
C LEU A 97 -39.04 12.39 2.79
N ASP A 98 -39.85 13.40 2.48
CA ASP A 98 -40.08 13.84 1.10
C ASP A 98 -38.75 14.22 0.39
N MET A 99 -37.83 14.87 1.12
CA MET A 99 -36.46 15.17 0.63
C MET A 99 -35.61 13.92 0.31
N VAL A 100 -35.97 12.73 0.81
CA VAL A 100 -35.29 11.48 0.48
C VAL A 100 -35.86 10.88 -0.81
N ASP A 101 -37.18 10.96 -1.04
CA ASP A 101 -37.80 10.48 -2.29
C ASP A 101 -37.37 11.32 -3.49
N ASP A 102 -37.33 12.66 -3.37
CA ASP A 102 -36.76 13.58 -4.39
C ASP A 102 -35.29 13.23 -4.74
N ALA A 103 -34.53 12.66 -3.81
CA ALA A 103 -33.13 12.29 -4.03
C ALA A 103 -32.97 10.97 -4.82
N PHE A 104 -34.02 10.16 -4.95
CA PHE A 104 -34.02 8.90 -5.71
C PHE A 104 -34.47 9.05 -7.17
N GLU A 105 -35.00 10.21 -7.58
CA GLU A 105 -35.57 10.46 -8.92
C GLU A 105 -34.53 10.62 -10.06
N SER A 106 -33.37 9.94 -9.98
CA SER A 106 -32.28 10.05 -10.99
C SER A 106 -31.64 8.72 -11.43
N ASP A 107 -32.40 7.62 -11.46
CA ASP A 107 -32.00 6.36 -12.12
C ASP A 107 -33.02 5.96 -13.22
N ASP A 108 -32.64 6.13 -14.49
CA ASP A 108 -33.44 5.91 -15.72
C ASP A 108 -33.95 4.46 -15.94
N ARG A 109 -33.88 3.60 -14.91
CA ARG A 109 -34.27 2.18 -14.97
C ARG A 109 -35.69 1.92 -14.50
N LEU A 110 -36.32 2.86 -13.79
CA LEU A 110 -37.72 2.75 -13.35
C LEU A 110 -38.71 3.09 -14.48
N ALA A 111 -38.36 4.05 -15.34
CA ALA A 111 -39.22 4.55 -16.42
C ALA A 111 -39.47 3.55 -17.56
N ASP A 112 -38.62 2.53 -17.72
CA ASP A 112 -38.84 1.44 -18.67
C ASP A 112 -39.63 0.27 -18.04
N TRP A 113 -39.63 0.12 -16.71
CA TRP A 113 -40.44 -0.92 -16.04
C TRP A 113 -41.93 -0.56 -16.00
N LEU A 114 -42.25 0.74 -15.91
CA LEU A 114 -43.63 1.25 -15.95
C LEU A 114 -44.31 1.23 -17.34
N LYS A 115 -43.61 0.84 -18.41
CA LYS A 115 -44.16 0.82 -19.78
C LYS A 115 -44.85 -0.49 -20.16
N ASP A 116 -44.44 -1.62 -19.59
CA ASP A 116 -44.95 -2.94 -19.94
C ASP A 116 -46.09 -3.36 -18.99
N GLY A 117 -47.26 -2.78 -19.23
CA GLY A 117 -48.45 -2.93 -18.38
C GLY A 117 -49.08 -4.33 -18.37
N VAL A 118 -49.63 -4.69 -17.19
CA VAL A 118 -50.39 -5.91 -16.93
C VAL A 118 -51.74 -5.94 -17.69
N PRO A 119 -52.12 -7.07 -18.30
CA PRO A 119 -53.50 -7.33 -18.72
C PRO A 119 -54.13 -8.55 -18.03
N GLY A 120 -55.35 -8.38 -17.49
CA GLY A 120 -56.30 -9.49 -17.30
C GLY A 120 -56.67 -9.79 -15.84
N SER A 121 -57.97 -9.76 -15.54
CA SER A 121 -58.56 -9.99 -14.21
C SER A 121 -59.63 -11.10 -14.22
N VAL A 122 -60.04 -11.52 -13.00
CA VAL A 122 -61.24 -12.34 -12.65
C VAL A 122 -61.13 -13.87 -12.80
N GLY A 123 -61.49 -14.62 -11.73
CA GLY A 123 -61.86 -16.05 -11.82
C GLY A 123 -61.74 -16.94 -10.56
N ASP A 124 -62.70 -16.85 -9.63
CA ASP A 124 -63.19 -17.84 -8.64
C ASP A 124 -62.39 -19.11 -8.20
N GLY A 125 -62.04 -19.16 -6.89
CA GLY A 125 -62.43 -20.22 -5.93
C GLY A 125 -61.77 -21.64 -5.92
N ILE A 126 -61.45 -22.16 -4.71
CA ILE A 126 -61.79 -23.52 -4.18
C ILE A 126 -61.10 -23.85 -2.81
N LEU A 127 -61.94 -24.17 -1.81
CA LEU A 127 -61.84 -25.04 -0.60
C LEU A 127 -60.52 -25.48 0.09
N PHE A 128 -60.54 -25.36 1.43
CA PHE A 128 -59.84 -26.14 2.51
C PHE A 128 -60.27 -27.65 2.55
N PRO A 129 -59.73 -28.60 3.38
CA PRO A 129 -59.06 -28.41 4.70
C PRO A 129 -57.96 -29.42 5.17
N GLY A 130 -57.38 -29.14 6.36
CA GLY A 130 -57.21 -30.18 7.41
C GLY A 130 -55.79 -30.49 7.94
N GLY A 131 -55.59 -30.38 9.27
CA GLY A 131 -54.44 -30.98 9.97
C GLY A 131 -54.06 -30.37 11.33
N ASN A 132 -54.68 -30.81 12.42
CA ASN A 132 -54.21 -30.55 13.81
C ASN A 132 -53.33 -31.71 14.31
N CYS A 133 -52.38 -31.42 15.21
CA CYS A 133 -51.97 -32.30 16.31
C CYS A 133 -51.32 -31.48 17.44
N GLU A 134 -51.88 -31.58 18.64
CA GLU A 134 -51.32 -31.08 19.91
C GLU A 134 -50.42 -32.17 20.54
N ASP A 135 -49.49 -31.77 21.41
CA ASP A 135 -49.27 -32.34 22.77
C ASP A 135 -47.94 -31.89 23.40
N GLY A 136 -47.92 -31.68 24.73
CA GLY A 136 -46.70 -31.64 25.55
C GLY A 136 -46.44 -30.35 26.34
N LEU A 137 -47.00 -30.26 27.55
CA LEU A 137 -46.70 -29.24 28.57
C LEU A 137 -46.25 -29.94 29.88
N ASP A 138 -45.84 -29.12 30.87
CA ASP A 138 -45.44 -29.47 32.26
C ASP A 138 -44.03 -30.12 32.39
N ASP A 139 -43.11 -29.62 33.21
CA ASP A 139 -43.25 -29.33 34.64
C ASP A 139 -42.57 -28.02 35.12
N LEU A 140 -43.02 -27.53 36.28
CA LEU A 140 -42.65 -26.24 36.88
C LEU A 140 -42.43 -26.44 38.39
N HIS A 141 -41.29 -25.99 38.96
CA HIS A 141 -41.22 -25.65 40.38
C HIS A 141 -40.08 -24.68 40.73
N ASP A 142 -40.34 -23.89 41.77
CA ASP A 142 -39.76 -22.56 42.05
C ASP A 142 -38.83 -22.58 43.32
N PRO A 143 -38.54 -21.51 44.09
CA PRO A 143 -37.17 -21.01 44.28
C PRO A 143 -36.71 -20.95 45.77
N ALA A 144 -35.52 -20.39 46.06
CA ALA A 144 -35.25 -19.41 47.14
C ALA A 144 -33.74 -19.23 47.47
N ASP A 145 -33.46 -18.14 48.20
CA ASP A 145 -32.25 -17.83 48.99
C ASP A 145 -30.93 -17.47 48.27
N LEU A 146 -30.12 -16.49 48.73
CA LEU A 146 -30.38 -15.21 49.43
C LEU A 146 -29.12 -14.31 49.32
N TYR A 147 -29.16 -13.13 49.94
CA TYR A 147 -28.27 -11.96 49.81
C TYR A 147 -26.85 -12.07 50.44
N ASP A 148 -26.08 -10.97 50.26
CA ASP A 148 -24.91 -10.48 51.04
C ASP A 148 -23.51 -11.08 50.79
N ASP A 149 -22.39 -10.32 50.89
CA ASP A 149 -22.12 -8.89 50.62
C ASP A 149 -20.58 -8.67 50.51
N GLU A 150 -20.14 -7.45 50.15
CA GLU A 150 -18.81 -6.81 50.38
C GLU A 150 -17.50 -7.64 50.46
N ASP A 151 -16.50 -7.33 49.62
CA ASP A 151 -15.35 -6.48 50.03
C ASP A 151 -14.54 -5.99 48.81
N TRP A 152 -13.98 -4.77 48.90
CA TRP A 152 -13.12 -4.14 47.89
C TRP A 152 -11.75 -3.78 48.49
N GLY A 153 -10.68 -4.35 47.92
CA GLY A 153 -9.46 -3.58 47.69
C GLY A 153 -8.13 -4.20 48.14
N LYS A 154 -7.08 -3.41 47.82
CA LYS A 154 -5.63 -3.69 47.93
C LYS A 154 -5.06 -4.63 46.86
N LEU A 155 -3.88 -4.36 46.31
CA LEU A 155 -3.18 -3.09 46.07
C LEU A 155 -2.17 -3.33 44.92
N TYR A 156 -1.47 -2.29 44.46
CA TYR A 156 -0.27 -2.47 43.65
C TYR A 156 0.85 -3.16 44.45
N ASP A 157 1.69 -3.95 43.78
CA ASP A 157 3.13 -3.94 44.02
C ASP A 157 3.89 -4.24 42.72
N GLU A 158 5.12 -3.74 42.65
CA GLU A 158 6.01 -3.75 41.49
C GLU A 158 7.01 -4.93 41.49
N GLU A 159 7.79 -5.02 40.42
CA GLU A 159 9.06 -5.76 40.28
C GLU A 159 9.08 -7.29 40.53
N ASP A 160 9.38 -8.03 39.46
CA ASP A 160 10.57 -8.91 39.52
C ASP A 160 11.21 -9.13 38.14
N LEU A 161 12.47 -9.57 38.14
CA LEU A 161 13.47 -9.29 37.10
C LEU A 161 14.08 -10.57 36.46
N TYR A 162 14.38 -10.49 35.16
CA TYR A 162 15.34 -11.28 34.36
C TYR A 162 15.21 -12.82 34.18
N ASP A 163 15.66 -13.22 32.97
CA ASP A 163 16.32 -14.46 32.52
C ASP A 163 15.75 -15.86 32.83
N GLU A 164 15.56 -16.66 31.78
CA GLU A 164 16.48 -17.78 31.47
C GLU A 164 16.32 -18.28 30.02
N GLU A 165 17.37 -18.94 29.51
CA GLU A 165 17.47 -19.47 28.13
C GLU A 165 16.90 -20.90 28.01
N ASP A 166 16.52 -21.27 26.78
CA ASP A 166 16.49 -22.61 26.12
C ASP A 166 16.70 -23.92 26.95
N PRO A 167 16.04 -25.04 26.55
CA PRO A 167 16.72 -25.86 25.54
C PRO A 167 15.85 -26.56 24.47
N GLU A 168 16.54 -26.90 23.38
CA GLU A 168 16.13 -27.87 22.36
C GLU A 168 15.88 -29.26 22.99
N GLU A 169 14.88 -29.99 22.48
CA GLU A 169 14.75 -31.44 22.70
C GLU A 169 14.70 -32.16 21.34
N PHE A 170 15.62 -33.11 21.18
CA PHE A 170 15.94 -33.82 19.94
C PHE A 170 15.55 -35.29 20.13
N ASP A 171 14.39 -35.72 19.62
CA ASP A 171 13.96 -37.12 19.73
C ASP A 171 14.46 -37.95 18.54
N GLU A 172 15.44 -38.82 18.82
CA GLU A 172 16.13 -39.67 17.85
C GLU A 172 15.73 -41.14 18.04
N ASN A 173 14.54 -41.52 17.57
CA ASN A 173 14.06 -42.91 17.59
C ASN A 173 13.81 -43.49 16.18
N LEU A 174 14.94 -43.73 15.52
CA LEU A 174 15.29 -44.79 14.58
C LEU A 174 14.21 -45.79 14.06
N TRP A 175 14.07 -45.78 12.74
CA TRP A 175 13.84 -46.91 11.81
C TRP A 175 12.71 -47.94 12.06
N HIS A 176 11.69 -47.88 11.20
CA HIS A 176 11.24 -49.06 10.48
C HIS A 176 11.41 -48.88 8.96
N VAL A 177 12.05 -49.85 8.31
CA VAL A 177 12.20 -49.90 6.86
C VAL A 177 10.99 -50.60 6.26
N GLU A 178 10.25 -49.95 5.36
CA GLU A 178 9.33 -50.69 4.51
C GLU A 178 9.24 -50.12 3.09
N SER A 179 9.63 -50.99 2.14
CA SER A 179 9.53 -50.97 0.66
C SER A 179 9.26 -49.67 -0.12
N HIS A 180 10.12 -49.45 -1.11
CA HIS A 180 9.85 -48.56 -2.25
C HIS A 180 8.51 -48.89 -2.93
N ARG A 181 7.58 -47.93 -2.92
CA ARG A 181 6.46 -47.88 -3.86
C ARG A 181 6.63 -46.63 -4.72
N GLU A 182 6.65 -46.80 -6.04
CA GLU A 182 6.68 -45.68 -6.98
C GLU A 182 5.43 -44.83 -6.77
N LYS A 183 5.59 -43.56 -6.42
CA LYS A 183 4.46 -42.63 -6.31
C LYS A 183 4.01 -42.21 -7.70
N HIS A 184 2.74 -42.47 -8.00
CA HIS A 184 2.11 -41.95 -9.20
C HIS A 184 1.95 -40.42 -9.10
N PRO A 185 1.78 -39.70 -10.24
CA PRO A 185 1.78 -38.24 -10.26
C PRO A 185 0.64 -37.57 -9.46
N ASP A 186 -0.37 -38.34 -9.05
CA ASP A 186 -1.61 -37.85 -8.47
C ASP A 186 -1.54 -37.66 -6.94
N ASP A 187 -0.58 -38.28 -6.25
CA ASP A 187 -0.38 -38.22 -4.78
C ASP A 187 0.17 -36.86 -4.26
N ALA A 188 0.10 -35.79 -5.06
CA ALA A 188 0.76 -34.51 -4.81
C ALA A 188 -0.18 -33.30 -4.73
N VAL A 189 -1.51 -33.52 -4.70
CA VAL A 189 -2.52 -32.44 -4.81
C VAL A 189 -3.56 -32.40 -3.67
N ASP A 190 -3.72 -33.46 -2.86
CA ASP A 190 -4.63 -33.45 -1.70
C ASP A 190 -4.06 -32.73 -0.45
N GLU A 191 -3.89 -31.42 -0.56
CA GLU A 191 -3.95 -30.47 0.57
C GLU A 191 -5.03 -29.38 0.30
N LEU A 192 -6.27 -29.82 0.05
CA LEU A 192 -7.46 -29.06 0.43
C LEU A 192 -8.13 -29.77 1.61
N PRO A 193 -8.64 -29.05 2.63
CA PRO A 193 -9.13 -29.69 3.84
C PRO A 193 -10.40 -30.49 3.53
N ALA A 194 -10.32 -31.80 3.68
CA ALA A 194 -11.50 -32.63 3.84
C ALA A 194 -12.34 -32.07 5.01
N VAL A 195 -13.65 -31.93 4.80
CA VAL A 195 -14.58 -31.49 5.86
C VAL A 195 -14.77 -32.66 6.83
N SER A 196 -13.86 -32.78 7.79
CA SER A 196 -13.98 -33.67 8.93
C SER A 196 -15.11 -33.17 9.85
N PRO A 197 -16.21 -33.91 10.04
CA PRO A 197 -17.35 -33.43 10.82
C PRO A 197 -17.15 -33.62 12.33
N SER A 198 -16.03 -33.13 12.88
CA SER A 198 -15.80 -33.01 14.34
C SER A 198 -14.47 -32.30 14.70
N THR A 199 -14.40 -30.99 14.50
CA THR A 199 -13.47 -30.14 15.29
C THR A 199 -14.21 -28.93 15.83
N SER A 200 -14.00 -28.68 17.12
CA SER A 200 -14.59 -27.62 17.93
C SER A 200 -14.62 -26.25 17.23
N SER A 201 -15.66 -25.48 17.52
CA SER A 201 -15.82 -24.10 17.09
C SER A 201 -14.75 -23.19 17.71
N GLU A 202 -13.59 -23.06 17.06
CA GLU A 202 -12.75 -21.87 17.21
C GLU A 202 -13.57 -20.66 16.76
N GLY A 203 -14.07 -19.87 17.71
CA GLY A 203 -14.84 -18.66 17.42
C GLY A 203 -14.07 -17.75 16.47
N SER A 204 -14.66 -17.45 15.31
CA SER A 204 -13.97 -16.70 14.26
C SER A 204 -13.60 -15.30 14.77
N LYS A 205 -12.31 -15.09 15.03
CA LYS A 205 -11.80 -13.80 15.50
C LYS A 205 -12.25 -12.70 14.54
N PRO A 206 -12.80 -11.58 15.02
CA PRO A 206 -13.35 -10.54 14.16
C PRO A 206 -12.28 -9.96 13.24
N HIS A 207 -12.68 -9.49 12.06
CA HIS A 207 -11.76 -8.78 11.17
C HIS A 207 -11.28 -7.45 11.80
N PRO A 208 -10.05 -7.01 11.51
CA PRO A 208 -9.52 -5.77 12.07
C PRO A 208 -10.32 -4.55 11.56
N PRO A 209 -10.87 -3.71 12.46
CA PRO A 209 -11.70 -2.57 12.08
C PRO A 209 -10.85 -1.46 11.45
N MET A 210 -11.51 -0.57 10.70
CA MET A 210 -10.81 0.42 9.85
C MET A 210 -9.84 1.32 10.62
N PHE A 211 -10.14 1.66 11.89
CA PHE A 211 -9.23 2.41 12.76
C PHE A 211 -7.85 1.73 12.91
N TRP A 212 -7.82 0.41 13.14
CA TRP A 212 -6.56 -0.33 13.26
C TRP A 212 -5.82 -0.39 11.92
N LYS A 213 -6.55 -0.51 10.81
CA LYS A 213 -5.97 -0.44 9.46
C LYS A 213 -5.32 0.92 9.18
N MET A 214 -5.99 2.02 9.53
CA MET A 214 -5.45 3.37 9.37
C MET A 214 -4.26 3.64 10.29
N MET A 215 -4.28 3.14 11.54
CA MET A 215 -3.14 3.25 12.46
C MET A 215 -1.91 2.51 11.92
N ALA A 216 -2.08 1.31 11.36
CA ALA A 216 -1.01 0.59 10.67
C ALA A 216 -0.41 1.42 9.53
N VAL A 217 -1.26 2.00 8.68
CA VAL A 217 -0.84 2.84 7.54
C VAL A 217 -0.08 4.08 7.99
N VAL A 218 -0.52 4.76 9.05
CA VAL A 218 0.19 5.92 9.62
C VAL A 218 1.58 5.52 10.13
N LEU A 219 1.67 4.45 10.93
CA LEU A 219 2.96 3.97 11.46
C LEU A 219 3.95 3.59 10.35
N ILE A 220 3.50 2.79 9.36
CA ILE A 220 4.34 2.38 8.23
C ILE A 220 4.77 3.61 7.40
N SER A 221 3.85 4.56 7.18
CA SER A 221 4.16 5.79 6.43
C SER A 221 5.21 6.66 7.15
N CYS A 222 5.16 6.78 8.48
CA CYS A 222 6.17 7.48 9.25
C CYS A 222 7.55 6.78 9.20
N ILE A 223 7.59 5.45 9.21
CA ILE A 223 8.82 4.67 9.00
C ILE A 223 9.37 4.93 7.59
N SER A 224 8.50 4.88 6.57
CA SER A 224 8.86 5.13 5.17
C SER A 224 9.32 6.57 4.91
N PHE A 225 8.78 7.56 5.62
CA PHE A 225 9.26 8.95 5.59
C PHE A 225 10.72 9.04 6.04
N GLY A 226 11.06 8.50 7.22
CA GLY A 226 12.42 8.59 7.78
C GLY A 226 13.46 7.82 6.96
N SER A 227 13.09 6.64 6.44
CA SER A 227 13.91 5.88 5.49
C SER A 227 14.18 6.69 4.21
N SER A 228 13.15 7.28 3.60
CA SER A 228 13.35 8.07 2.37
C SER A 228 14.09 9.39 2.61
N TRP A 229 13.95 9.99 3.80
CA TRP A 229 14.71 11.17 4.22
C TRP A 229 16.20 10.85 4.34
N SER A 230 16.55 9.70 4.94
CA SER A 230 17.93 9.20 5.03
C SER A 230 18.55 8.97 3.64
N SER A 231 17.80 8.39 2.71
CA SER A 231 18.20 8.25 1.31
C SER A 231 18.45 9.60 0.62
N GLY A 232 17.55 10.59 0.83
CA GLY A 232 17.65 11.93 0.23
C GLY A 232 18.94 12.70 0.58
N ILE A 233 19.53 12.45 1.75
CA ILE A 233 20.83 13.01 2.15
C ILE A 233 21.97 12.54 1.25
N THR A 234 21.98 11.25 0.88
CA THR A 234 23.06 10.67 0.07
C THR A 234 23.22 11.41 -1.26
N GLY A 235 22.11 11.61 -1.96
CA GLY A 235 22.10 12.32 -3.25
C GLY A 235 22.49 13.81 -3.14
N ALA A 236 22.27 14.45 -1.98
CA ALA A 236 22.66 15.85 -1.77
C ALA A 236 24.16 16.02 -1.49
N LEU A 237 24.84 15.01 -0.95
CA LEU A 237 26.22 15.11 -0.47
C LEU A 237 27.30 14.64 -1.46
N LYS A 238 26.95 14.18 -2.68
CA LYS A 238 27.91 13.67 -3.70
C LYS A 238 29.15 14.57 -3.87
N SER A 239 28.95 15.86 -4.12
CA SER A 239 30.04 16.83 -4.31
C SER A 239 30.84 17.12 -3.03
N THR A 240 30.17 17.12 -1.86
CA THR A 240 30.79 17.33 -0.55
C THR A 240 31.68 16.14 -0.17
N LEU A 241 31.19 14.91 -0.34
CA LEU A 241 31.93 13.68 -0.11
C LEU A 241 33.20 13.61 -0.97
N LYS A 242 33.09 13.93 -2.27
CA LYS A 242 34.26 14.03 -3.16
C LYS A 242 35.33 14.98 -2.62
N LYS A 243 34.92 16.16 -2.15
CA LYS A 243 35.84 17.19 -1.65
C LYS A 243 36.49 16.79 -0.32
N GLU A 244 35.70 16.33 0.65
CA GLU A 244 36.13 16.08 2.04
C GLU A 244 36.81 14.73 2.25
N LEU A 245 36.52 13.72 1.41
CA LEU A 245 37.20 12.42 1.42
C LEU A 245 38.35 12.34 0.41
N HIS A 246 38.58 13.41 -0.36
CA HIS A 246 39.55 13.48 -1.46
C HIS A 246 39.39 12.35 -2.51
N ILE A 247 38.14 12.00 -2.84
CA ILE A 247 37.81 10.95 -3.81
C ILE A 247 37.40 11.49 -5.18
N ASN A 248 37.74 10.74 -6.24
CA ASN A 248 37.37 11.06 -7.62
C ASN A 248 35.98 10.49 -8.00
N ASN A 249 35.53 10.74 -9.24
CA ASN A 249 34.26 10.19 -9.76
C ASN A 249 34.26 8.67 -9.69
N LYS A 250 35.21 7.99 -10.36
CA LYS A 250 35.38 6.52 -10.31
C LYS A 250 35.22 5.89 -8.91
N GLN A 251 35.80 6.48 -7.86
CA GLN A 251 35.66 6.00 -6.48
C GLN A 251 34.26 6.21 -5.90
N PHE A 252 33.62 7.35 -6.21
CA PHE A 252 32.22 7.59 -5.82
C PHE A 252 31.25 6.68 -6.59
N SER A 253 31.43 6.54 -7.90
CA SER A 253 30.61 5.67 -8.75
C SER A 253 30.80 4.19 -8.38
N LEU A 254 32.01 3.77 -7.97
CA LEU A 254 32.25 2.44 -7.36
C LEU A 254 31.50 2.24 -6.04
N LEU A 255 31.35 3.29 -5.22
CA LEU A 255 30.56 3.23 -3.98
C LEU A 255 29.08 2.98 -4.30
N GLU A 256 28.48 3.76 -5.20
CA GLU A 256 27.08 3.59 -5.64
C GLU A 256 26.87 2.21 -6.30
N ALA A 257 27.77 1.80 -7.19
CA ALA A 257 27.60 0.57 -7.94
C ALA A 257 27.85 -0.70 -7.10
N SER A 258 28.56 -0.61 -5.97
CA SER A 258 28.64 -1.68 -4.97
C SER A 258 27.29 -1.92 -4.25
N GLU A 259 26.49 -0.87 -4.06
CA GLU A 259 25.14 -0.92 -3.47
C GLU A 259 24.18 -1.64 -4.44
N ASP A 260 24.16 -1.23 -5.71
CA ASP A 260 23.36 -1.86 -6.78
C ASP A 260 23.72 -3.35 -6.97
N PHE A 261 25.02 -3.69 -6.94
CA PHE A 261 25.47 -5.08 -7.03
C PHE A 261 24.91 -5.93 -5.87
N MET A 262 25.04 -5.46 -4.62
CA MET A 262 24.51 -6.15 -3.44
C MET A 262 22.99 -6.37 -3.53
N VAL A 263 22.24 -5.37 -4.03
CA VAL A 263 20.80 -5.50 -4.29
C VAL A 263 20.53 -6.64 -5.29
N THR A 264 21.18 -6.65 -6.46
CA THR A 264 20.96 -7.71 -7.46
C THR A 264 21.34 -9.11 -6.97
N LEU A 265 22.33 -9.22 -6.09
CA LEU A 265 22.80 -10.50 -5.52
C LEU A 265 21.86 -11.06 -4.45
N LEU A 266 21.30 -10.21 -3.57
CA LEU A 266 20.63 -10.67 -2.34
C LEU A 266 19.11 -10.45 -2.32
N ILE A 267 18.54 -9.57 -3.15
CA ILE A 267 17.13 -9.19 -3.04
C ILE A 267 16.17 -10.37 -3.26
N LEU A 268 16.50 -11.30 -4.18
CA LEU A 268 15.67 -12.50 -4.44
C LEU A 268 15.57 -13.38 -3.19
N THR A 269 16.69 -13.62 -2.52
CA THR A 269 16.75 -14.36 -1.24
C THR A 269 16.01 -13.59 -0.14
N SER A 270 16.20 -12.26 -0.07
CA SER A 270 15.51 -11.39 0.89
C SER A 270 13.98 -11.47 0.76
N GLY A 271 13.44 -11.52 -0.46
CA GLY A 271 12.01 -11.68 -0.69
C GLY A 271 11.44 -13.00 -0.15
N VAL A 272 12.15 -14.11 -0.38
CA VAL A 272 11.78 -15.44 0.13
C VAL A 272 11.86 -15.51 1.65
N VAL A 273 12.89 -14.89 2.25
CA VAL A 273 13.01 -14.77 3.71
C VAL A 273 11.89 -13.91 4.28
N THR A 274 11.57 -12.77 3.66
CA THR A 274 10.49 -11.86 4.05
C THR A 274 9.12 -12.54 4.05
N ASP A 275 8.81 -13.35 3.03
CA ASP A 275 7.56 -14.12 2.98
C ASP A 275 7.45 -15.17 4.11
N ARG A 276 8.59 -15.67 4.64
CA ARG A 276 8.62 -16.61 5.79
C ARG A 276 8.52 -15.88 7.13
N ILE A 277 9.41 -14.93 7.41
CA ILE A 277 9.48 -14.27 8.74
C ILE A 277 8.40 -13.21 8.96
N GLY A 278 7.79 -12.74 7.87
CA GLY A 278 6.77 -11.68 7.85
C GLY A 278 7.35 -10.29 7.67
N GLY A 279 6.57 -9.42 7.04
CA GLY A 279 6.95 -8.03 6.77
C GLY A 279 7.33 -7.26 8.04
N ALA A 280 6.55 -7.36 9.13
CA ALA A 280 6.86 -6.64 10.36
C ALA A 280 8.16 -7.13 11.02
N GLY A 281 8.46 -8.43 10.92
CA GLY A 281 9.71 -9.02 11.42
C GLY A 281 10.92 -8.60 10.58
N ALA A 282 10.80 -8.74 9.25
CA ALA A 282 11.84 -8.31 8.31
C ALA A 282 12.14 -6.81 8.41
N MET A 283 11.13 -5.96 8.61
CA MET A 283 11.31 -4.53 8.89
C MET A 283 12.11 -4.30 10.18
N LEU A 284 11.80 -5.01 11.27
CA LEU A 284 12.47 -4.82 12.55
C LEU A 284 13.96 -5.17 12.48
N TYR A 285 14.31 -6.38 12.00
CA TYR A 285 15.71 -6.78 11.89
C TYR A 285 16.47 -5.95 10.84
N GLY A 286 15.84 -5.64 9.70
CA GLY A 286 16.44 -4.82 8.65
C GLY A 286 16.72 -3.39 9.09
N ASN A 287 15.82 -2.75 9.83
CA ASN A 287 16.04 -1.38 10.35
C ASN A 287 17.12 -1.31 11.44
N ILE A 288 17.34 -2.39 12.21
CA ILE A 288 18.48 -2.51 13.13
C ILE A 288 19.79 -2.57 12.35
N ILE A 289 19.89 -3.45 11.35
CA ILE A 289 21.08 -3.59 10.48
C ILE A 289 21.37 -2.27 9.73
N TYR A 290 20.34 -1.63 9.17
CA TYR A 290 20.44 -0.33 8.52
C TYR A 290 21.00 0.75 9.46
N SER A 291 20.58 0.74 10.73
CA SER A 291 21.05 1.70 11.74
C SER A 291 22.51 1.48 12.11
N ILE A 292 22.94 0.22 12.29
CA ILE A 292 24.34 -0.13 12.50
C ILE A 292 25.19 0.38 11.32
N GLY A 293 24.76 0.10 10.08
CA GLY A 293 25.40 0.63 8.88
C GLY A 293 25.47 2.16 8.86
N SER A 294 24.39 2.85 9.26
CA SER A 294 24.36 4.32 9.30
C SER A 294 25.30 4.93 10.36
N ILE A 295 25.49 4.27 11.51
CA ILE A 295 26.46 4.67 12.54
C ILE A 295 27.87 4.53 12.00
N LEU A 296 28.17 3.43 11.29
CA LEU A 296 29.47 3.22 10.65
C LEU A 296 29.74 4.25 9.54
N VAL A 297 28.73 4.61 8.73
CA VAL A 297 28.84 5.68 7.72
C VAL A 297 29.07 7.05 8.38
N ALA A 298 28.39 7.36 9.48
CA ALA A 298 28.61 8.62 10.21
C ALA A 298 30.01 8.68 10.85
N ALA A 299 30.48 7.58 11.44
CA ALA A 299 31.85 7.46 11.95
C ALA A 299 32.90 7.55 10.83
N ALA A 300 32.63 6.97 9.65
CA ALA A 300 33.50 7.06 8.48
C ALA A 300 33.58 8.48 7.90
N ALA A 301 32.46 9.22 7.90
CA ALA A 301 32.43 10.64 7.54
C ALA A 301 33.22 11.48 8.55
N GLN A 302 33.05 11.23 9.86
CA GLN A 302 33.77 11.94 10.92
C GLN A 302 35.30 11.73 10.85
N THR A 303 35.72 10.50 10.54
CA THR A 303 37.13 10.11 10.37
C THR A 303 37.68 10.39 8.96
N ARG A 304 36.83 10.90 8.04
CA ARG A 304 37.14 11.17 6.63
C ARG A 304 37.78 9.98 5.89
N SER A 305 37.35 8.75 6.23
CA SER A 305 37.91 7.51 5.70
C SER A 305 36.99 6.86 4.65
N PHE A 306 37.39 6.92 3.38
CA PHE A 306 36.64 6.33 2.27
C PHE A 306 36.51 4.80 2.39
N ASN A 307 37.59 4.09 2.72
CA ASN A 307 37.56 2.63 2.88
C ASN A 307 36.62 2.20 4.02
N PHE A 308 36.55 2.97 5.11
CA PHE A 308 35.59 2.71 6.18
C PHE A 308 34.15 3.02 5.73
N MET A 309 33.96 4.05 4.91
CA MET A 309 32.65 4.40 4.36
C MET A 309 32.08 3.30 3.45
N ILE A 310 32.93 2.62 2.65
CA ILE A 310 32.52 1.43 1.89
C ILE A 310 31.98 0.35 2.83
N GLY A 311 32.72 0.01 3.90
CA GLY A 311 32.31 -1.01 4.87
C GLY A 311 30.97 -0.68 5.54
N GLY A 312 30.79 0.57 5.98
CA GLY A 312 29.52 1.04 6.55
C GLY A 312 28.36 1.02 5.53
N ARG A 313 28.62 1.38 4.28
CA ARG A 313 27.65 1.34 3.17
C ARG A 313 27.16 -0.06 2.86
N VAL A 314 28.04 -1.04 2.81
CA VAL A 314 27.67 -2.45 2.58
C VAL A 314 26.72 -2.96 3.66
N ILE A 315 27.00 -2.64 4.94
CA ILE A 315 26.12 -3.03 6.06
C ILE A 315 24.77 -2.28 6.01
N LEU A 316 24.78 -0.99 5.67
CA LEU A 316 23.56 -0.21 5.47
C LEU A 316 22.68 -0.80 4.36
N ALA A 317 23.28 -1.18 3.23
CA ALA A 317 22.61 -1.80 2.09
C ALA A 317 21.94 -3.13 2.45
N LEU A 318 22.55 -3.96 3.31
CA LEU A 318 21.93 -5.20 3.80
C LEU A 318 20.61 -4.93 4.54
N GLY A 319 20.56 -3.87 5.37
CA GLY A 319 19.34 -3.46 6.06
C GLY A 319 18.28 -2.89 5.12
N ASP A 320 18.70 -2.16 4.09
CA ASP A 320 17.79 -1.62 3.06
C ASP A 320 17.17 -2.75 2.21
N ILE A 321 17.98 -3.70 1.74
CA ILE A 321 17.55 -4.91 1.01
C ILE A 321 16.52 -5.72 1.81
N ALA A 322 16.65 -5.80 3.13
CA ALA A 322 15.69 -6.46 4.01
C ALA A 322 14.36 -5.69 4.20
N THR A 323 14.41 -4.35 4.20
CA THR A 323 13.24 -3.51 4.48
C THR A 323 12.43 -3.15 3.23
N GLN A 324 13.09 -3.01 2.06
CA GLN A 324 12.47 -2.65 0.77
C GLN A 324 11.29 -3.56 0.39
N VAL A 325 11.40 -4.87 0.62
CA VAL A 325 10.33 -5.84 0.32
C VAL A 325 9.30 -5.89 1.45
N ALA A 326 9.78 -5.77 2.69
CA ALA A 326 9.01 -6.00 3.90
C ALA A 326 7.84 -5.01 4.09
N GLN A 327 8.05 -3.73 3.79
CA GLN A 327 6.99 -2.69 3.86
C GLN A 327 5.77 -3.06 3.02
N TYR A 328 5.97 -3.43 1.75
CA TYR A 328 4.88 -3.81 0.86
C TYR A 328 4.27 -5.15 1.25
N LYS A 329 5.06 -6.11 1.78
CA LYS A 329 4.54 -7.35 2.37
C LYS A 329 3.56 -7.09 3.51
N VAL A 330 3.83 -6.12 4.39
CA VAL A 330 2.89 -5.71 5.45
C VAL A 330 1.60 -5.15 4.86
N PHE A 331 1.64 -4.17 3.94
CA PHE A 331 0.40 -3.67 3.32
C PHE A 331 -0.42 -4.80 2.67
N SER A 332 0.28 -5.79 2.10
CA SER A 332 -0.34 -6.94 1.46
C SER A 332 -1.12 -7.84 2.42
N SER A 333 -0.74 -7.95 3.71
CA SER A 333 -1.50 -8.75 4.68
C SER A 333 -2.69 -7.99 5.29
N TRP A 334 -2.67 -6.66 5.25
CA TRP A 334 -3.71 -5.79 5.82
C TRP A 334 -4.81 -5.38 4.81
N PHE A 335 -4.48 -5.36 3.51
CA PHE A 335 -5.37 -4.91 2.43
C PHE A 335 -5.36 -5.86 1.22
N SER A 336 -6.55 -6.21 0.72
CA SER A 336 -6.71 -6.99 -0.52
C SER A 336 -6.69 -6.09 -1.78
N PRO A 337 -6.45 -6.66 -2.98
CA PRO A 337 -6.50 -5.91 -4.23
C PRO A 337 -7.87 -5.26 -4.46
N ASN A 338 -7.90 -4.08 -5.08
CA ASN A 338 -9.09 -3.23 -5.24
C ASN A 338 -9.81 -2.87 -3.92
N ASN A 339 -9.19 -3.03 -2.75
CA ASN A 339 -9.86 -2.88 -1.45
C ASN A 339 -8.97 -2.19 -0.39
N GLY A 340 -8.20 -1.20 -0.82
CA GLY A 340 -7.37 -0.33 0.03
C GLY A 340 -5.86 -0.51 -0.16
N PHE A 341 -5.43 -1.54 -0.90
CA PHE A 341 -4.00 -1.78 -1.12
C PHE A 341 -3.38 -0.69 -1.99
N ALA A 342 -4.01 -0.33 -3.11
CA ALA A 342 -3.48 0.70 -4.01
C ALA A 342 -3.49 2.11 -3.37
N SER A 343 -4.51 2.43 -2.58
CA SER A 343 -4.68 3.69 -1.86
C SER A 343 -3.62 3.87 -0.77
N THR A 344 -3.37 2.81 0.02
CA THR A 344 -2.39 2.86 1.11
C THR A 344 -0.96 2.85 0.59
N LEU A 345 -0.69 2.10 -0.48
CA LEU A 345 0.53 2.20 -1.27
C LEU A 345 0.72 3.61 -1.86
N GLY A 346 -0.33 4.20 -2.45
CA GLY A 346 -0.25 5.54 -3.05
C GLY A 346 0.03 6.63 -2.01
N LEU A 347 -0.60 6.54 -0.83
CA LEU A 347 -0.30 7.40 0.32
C LEU A 347 1.16 7.26 0.74
N GLU A 348 1.63 6.03 0.91
CA GLU A 348 2.99 5.72 1.38
C GLU A 348 4.06 6.20 0.40
N LEU A 349 3.86 5.99 -0.90
CA LEU A 349 4.76 6.50 -1.95
C LEU A 349 4.75 8.03 -2.04
N GLY A 350 3.59 8.67 -1.78
CA GLY A 350 3.50 10.12 -1.62
C GLY A 350 4.33 10.62 -0.43
N ILE A 351 4.21 9.96 0.72
CA ILE A 351 4.95 10.30 1.94
C ILE A 351 6.46 10.03 1.80
N LYS A 352 6.87 8.95 1.11
CA LYS A 352 8.27 8.73 0.69
C LYS A 352 8.80 9.90 -0.14
N LYS A 353 8.05 10.37 -1.14
CA LYS A 353 8.45 11.53 -1.95
C LYS A 353 8.67 12.79 -1.09
N ILE A 354 7.81 13.04 -0.11
CA ILE A 354 7.99 14.16 0.84
C ILE A 354 9.27 13.94 1.66
N GLY A 355 9.48 12.74 2.21
CA GLY A 355 10.68 12.38 2.98
C GLY A 355 11.98 12.63 2.19
N GLY A 356 12.09 12.09 0.98
CA GLY A 356 13.26 12.29 0.10
C GLY A 356 13.52 13.76 -0.24
N PHE A 357 12.47 14.55 -0.51
CA PHE A 357 12.58 15.98 -0.75
C PHE A 357 13.08 16.75 0.49
N VAL A 358 12.55 16.45 1.68
CA VAL A 358 12.98 17.08 2.94
C VAL A 358 14.42 16.66 3.29
N GLY A 359 14.80 15.41 3.03
CA GLY A 359 16.17 14.92 3.19
C GLY A 359 17.17 15.67 2.29
N LYS A 360 16.86 15.77 0.99
CA LYS A 360 17.71 16.45 0.00
C LYS A 360 17.85 17.95 0.26
N SER A 361 16.77 18.62 0.69
CA SER A 361 16.78 20.06 1.00
C SER A 361 17.42 20.38 2.36
N SER A 362 17.26 19.53 3.38
CA SER A 362 17.86 19.77 4.71
C SER A 362 19.37 19.52 4.78
N ALA A 363 19.91 18.57 3.99
CA ALA A 363 21.31 18.14 4.08
C ALA A 363 22.34 19.29 4.07
N ASN A 364 22.23 20.21 3.10
CA ASN A 364 23.16 21.34 2.96
C ASN A 364 22.98 22.41 4.06
N ILE A 365 21.77 22.53 4.62
CA ILE A 365 21.48 23.45 5.72
C ILE A 365 22.10 22.93 7.01
N ILE A 366 21.95 21.62 7.28
CA ILE A 366 22.56 20.95 8.42
C ILE A 366 24.09 21.15 8.36
N ALA A 367 24.75 20.74 7.27
CA ALA A 367 26.20 20.86 7.12
C ALA A 367 26.76 22.28 7.34
N ARG A 368 26.04 23.30 6.85
CA ARG A 368 26.45 24.71 7.03
C ARG A 368 26.29 25.19 8.47
N ASN A 369 25.21 24.79 9.14
CA ASN A 369 24.92 25.22 10.51
C ASN A 369 25.76 24.47 11.57
N THR A 370 26.15 23.23 11.29
CA THR A 370 27.01 22.42 12.18
C THR A 370 28.50 22.61 11.95
N GLY A 371 28.90 23.20 10.82
CA GLY A 371 30.30 23.45 10.46
C GLY A 371 31.08 22.24 9.95
N ASP A 372 30.55 21.02 10.09
CA ASP A 372 31.10 19.79 9.49
C ASP A 372 29.96 18.98 8.83
N PHE A 373 30.24 18.44 7.63
CA PHE A 373 29.32 17.60 6.86
C PHE A 373 29.05 16.24 7.52
N ALA A 374 29.96 15.75 8.37
CA ALA A 374 29.79 14.49 9.11
C ALA A 374 28.52 14.52 9.99
N TRP A 375 28.15 15.69 10.51
CA TRP A 375 26.92 15.87 11.28
C TRP A 375 25.64 15.57 10.49
N VAL A 376 25.63 15.69 9.15
CA VAL A 376 24.46 15.32 8.36
C VAL A 376 24.18 13.81 8.48
N PHE A 377 25.23 12.99 8.51
CA PHE A 377 25.11 11.55 8.75
C PHE A 377 24.74 11.24 10.21
N TRP A 378 25.22 12.00 11.19
CA TRP A 378 24.76 11.86 12.59
C TRP A 378 23.29 12.23 12.78
N VAL A 379 22.75 13.23 12.08
CA VAL A 379 21.30 13.49 12.08
C VAL A 379 20.53 12.34 11.42
N ALA A 380 21.11 11.66 10.42
CA ALA A 380 20.57 10.41 9.90
C ALA A 380 20.59 9.25 10.90
N VAL A 381 21.62 9.13 11.76
CA VAL A 381 21.57 8.18 12.89
C VAL A 381 20.39 8.50 13.82
N PHE A 382 20.16 9.76 14.19
CA PHE A 382 19.00 10.13 15.03
C PHE A 382 17.65 9.85 14.34
N MET A 383 17.53 10.12 13.04
CA MET A 383 16.33 9.75 12.26
C MET A 383 16.13 8.22 12.22
N ASN A 384 17.20 7.45 12.10
CA ASN A 384 17.14 5.99 12.09
C ASN A 384 16.78 5.40 13.47
N VAL A 385 17.22 6.03 14.57
CA VAL A 385 16.75 5.66 15.93
C VAL A 385 15.24 5.91 16.04
N PHE A 386 14.74 7.05 15.55
CA PHE A 386 13.30 7.34 15.51
C PHE A 386 12.50 6.33 14.67
N THR A 387 12.97 5.97 13.46
CA THR A 387 12.29 4.94 12.65
C THR A 387 12.35 3.55 13.29
N ASN A 388 13.40 3.21 14.03
CA ASN A 388 13.47 1.96 14.79
C ASN A 388 12.49 1.92 15.95
N VAL A 389 12.34 3.01 16.71
CA VAL A 389 11.31 3.12 17.77
C VAL A 389 9.91 2.95 17.17
N LEU A 390 9.62 3.60 16.03
CA LEU A 390 8.35 3.42 15.32
C LEU A 390 8.18 1.99 14.76
N THR A 391 9.26 1.35 14.31
CA THR A 391 9.22 -0.04 13.81
C THR A 391 8.97 -1.03 14.94
N LEU A 392 9.56 -0.83 16.12
CA LEU A 392 9.28 -1.61 17.32
C LEU A 392 7.84 -1.40 17.80
N ALA A 393 7.35 -0.15 17.82
CA ALA A 393 5.96 0.17 18.13
C ALA A 393 5.00 -0.52 17.14
N PHE A 394 5.30 -0.46 15.83
CA PHE A 394 4.53 -1.16 14.80
C PHE A 394 4.57 -2.69 14.96
N TYR A 395 5.74 -3.27 15.27
CA TYR A 395 5.90 -4.71 15.50
C TYR A 395 5.05 -5.18 16.68
N ARG A 396 5.07 -4.45 17.81
CA ARG A 396 4.22 -4.71 18.99
C ARG A 396 2.74 -4.51 18.67
N PHE A 397 2.38 -3.44 17.97
CA PHE A 397 1.00 -3.18 17.51
C PHE A 397 0.47 -4.31 16.61
N ASN A 398 1.26 -4.78 15.65
CA ASN A 398 0.91 -5.86 14.74
C ASN A 398 0.76 -7.20 15.49
N ALA A 399 1.63 -7.47 16.49
CA ALA A 399 1.49 -8.64 17.36
C ALA A 399 0.19 -8.60 18.19
N VAL A 400 -0.20 -7.44 18.73
CA VAL A 400 -1.49 -7.25 19.42
C VAL A 400 -2.66 -7.42 18.46
N ALA A 401 -2.56 -6.89 17.23
CA ALA A 401 -3.59 -7.03 16.21
C ALA A 401 -3.84 -8.50 15.82
N HIS A 402 -2.78 -9.28 15.54
CA HIS A 402 -2.87 -10.71 15.23
C HIS A 402 -3.38 -11.58 16.40
N ARG A 403 -3.17 -11.13 17.65
CA ARG A 403 -3.79 -11.80 18.82
C ARG A 403 -5.29 -11.54 18.88
N ARG A 404 -5.73 -10.29 18.64
CA ARG A 404 -7.11 -9.81 18.82
C ARG A 404 -8.03 -10.07 17.63
N PHE A 405 -7.52 -10.06 16.40
CA PHE A 405 -8.29 -10.12 15.16
C PHE A 405 -7.92 -11.34 14.32
N GLY A 406 -8.84 -11.76 13.44
CA GLY A 406 -8.56 -12.77 12.42
C GLY A 406 -7.77 -12.20 11.25
N SER A 407 -7.11 -13.07 10.47
CA SER A 407 -6.47 -12.66 9.22
C SER A 407 -7.48 -11.97 8.29
N VAL A 408 -7.04 -10.95 7.55
CA VAL A 408 -7.87 -10.31 6.53
C VAL A 408 -8.08 -11.32 5.39
N THR A 409 -9.30 -11.42 4.88
CA THR A 409 -9.65 -12.25 3.73
C THR A 409 -9.91 -11.34 2.52
N ASP A 410 -9.49 -11.74 1.31
CA ASP A 410 -9.85 -11.01 0.09
C ASP A 410 -11.36 -11.20 -0.21
N PRO A 411 -12.19 -10.14 -0.19
CA PRO A 411 -13.63 -10.24 -0.43
C PRO A 411 -14.01 -10.73 -1.83
N ALA A 412 -13.08 -10.76 -2.77
CA ALA A 412 -13.32 -11.30 -4.11
C ALA A 412 -13.04 -12.81 -4.21
N THR A 413 -12.02 -13.33 -3.51
CA THR A 413 -11.51 -14.70 -3.75
C THR A 413 -11.66 -15.64 -2.55
N GLY A 414 -11.95 -15.12 -1.36
CA GLY A 414 -11.93 -15.89 -0.13
C GLY A 414 -10.51 -16.23 0.37
N GLU A 415 -9.45 -15.77 -0.31
CA GLU A 415 -8.07 -16.05 0.09
C GLU A 415 -7.70 -15.30 1.38
N LYS A 416 -7.27 -16.05 2.41
CA LYS A 416 -6.73 -15.49 3.65
C LYS A 416 -5.37 -14.83 3.37
N LEU A 417 -5.27 -13.53 3.59
CA LEU A 417 -4.05 -12.76 3.39
C LEU A 417 -3.06 -13.05 4.53
N THR A 418 -2.02 -13.81 4.22
CA THR A 418 -0.98 -14.18 5.20
C THR A 418 0.22 -13.22 5.14
N GLU A 419 0.60 -12.69 6.30
CA GLU A 419 1.87 -11.96 6.43
C GLU A 419 3.07 -12.93 6.41
N LYS A 420 2.90 -14.14 6.96
CA LYS A 420 3.95 -15.16 7.14
C LYS A 420 3.54 -16.47 6.50
N SER A 421 4.47 -17.16 5.84
CA SER A 421 4.34 -18.55 5.41
C SER A 421 5.02 -19.51 6.38
N LYS A 422 4.38 -20.67 6.65
CA LYS A 422 4.97 -21.75 7.48
C LYS A 422 6.09 -22.51 6.76
N LYS A 423 6.05 -22.62 5.42
CA LYS A 423 7.00 -23.38 4.59
C LYS A 423 7.61 -22.46 3.52
N PHE A 424 8.81 -22.77 3.03
CA PHE A 424 9.40 -22.05 1.90
C PHE A 424 8.69 -22.45 0.59
N GLU A 425 7.89 -21.55 0.03
CA GLU A 425 7.05 -21.84 -1.13
C GLU A 425 7.76 -21.61 -2.48
N LEU A 426 9.04 -21.99 -2.60
CA LEU A 426 9.89 -21.72 -3.77
C LEU A 426 9.25 -22.14 -5.10
N ARG A 427 8.48 -23.24 -5.11
CA ARG A 427 7.74 -23.69 -6.29
C ARG A 427 6.70 -22.65 -6.77
N LYS A 428 5.98 -21.98 -5.86
CA LYS A 428 5.03 -20.91 -6.21
C LYS A 428 5.74 -19.66 -6.76
N VAL A 429 6.98 -19.41 -6.35
CA VAL A 429 7.82 -18.31 -6.87
C VAL A 429 8.34 -18.63 -8.28
N LEU A 430 8.68 -19.88 -8.56
CA LEU A 430 9.11 -20.32 -9.90
C LEU A 430 7.93 -20.52 -10.88
N GLU A 431 6.72 -20.69 -10.37
CA GLU A 431 5.47 -20.87 -11.14
C GLU A 431 4.61 -19.58 -11.16
N LEU A 432 5.24 -18.39 -11.13
CA LEU A 432 4.56 -17.09 -11.19
C LEU A 432 3.81 -16.87 -12.52
N PRO A 433 2.57 -16.34 -12.49
CA PRO A 433 1.70 -16.24 -13.66
C PRO A 433 2.28 -15.43 -14.82
N TRP A 434 1.90 -15.80 -16.04
CA TRP A 434 2.26 -15.06 -17.25
C TRP A 434 1.80 -13.59 -17.22
N VAL A 435 0.68 -13.29 -16.55
CA VAL A 435 0.17 -11.93 -16.32
C VAL A 435 1.14 -11.08 -15.49
N PHE A 436 1.77 -11.68 -14.47
CA PHE A 436 2.82 -11.01 -13.69
C PHE A 436 4.00 -10.65 -14.60
N TRP A 437 4.46 -11.60 -15.42
CA TRP A 437 5.55 -11.36 -16.37
C TRP A 437 5.21 -10.31 -17.44
N ALA A 438 3.93 -10.18 -17.80
CA ALA A 438 3.45 -9.16 -18.73
C ALA A 438 3.50 -7.73 -18.11
N VAL A 439 3.14 -7.57 -16.82
CA VAL A 439 3.34 -6.31 -16.08
C VAL A 439 4.84 -6.02 -15.87
N MET A 440 5.63 -7.06 -15.63
CA MET A 440 7.09 -6.95 -15.49
C MET A 440 7.76 -6.46 -16.78
N ALA A 441 7.34 -6.93 -17.95
CA ALA A 441 7.84 -6.44 -19.24
C ALA A 441 7.62 -4.93 -19.41
N PHE A 442 6.51 -4.37 -18.90
CA PHE A 442 6.31 -2.92 -18.89
C PHE A 442 7.26 -2.23 -17.91
N SER A 443 7.39 -2.76 -16.68
CA SER A 443 8.29 -2.20 -15.66
C SER A 443 9.74 -2.17 -16.14
N LEU A 444 10.22 -3.23 -16.80
CA LEU A 444 11.58 -3.36 -17.34
C LEU A 444 11.99 -2.15 -18.19
N PHE A 445 11.10 -1.67 -19.06
CA PHE A 445 11.37 -0.51 -19.91
C PHE A 445 11.03 0.81 -19.23
N GLN A 446 9.82 0.94 -18.68
CA GLN A 446 9.35 2.21 -18.12
C GLN A 446 10.11 2.62 -16.85
N THR A 447 10.31 1.69 -15.92
CA THR A 447 10.94 1.98 -14.64
C THR A 447 12.43 2.26 -14.82
N SER A 448 13.13 1.52 -15.69
CA SER A 448 14.53 1.81 -15.99
C SER A 448 14.72 3.11 -16.76
N THR A 449 13.85 3.44 -17.73
CA THR A 449 13.86 4.77 -18.36
C THR A 449 13.73 5.86 -17.30
N ALA A 450 12.75 5.73 -16.40
CA ALA A 450 12.49 6.71 -15.37
C ALA A 450 13.66 6.86 -14.38
N VAL A 451 14.27 5.77 -13.91
CA VAL A 451 15.39 5.81 -12.96
C VAL A 451 16.62 6.48 -13.59
N VAL A 452 17.03 6.06 -14.79
CA VAL A 452 18.26 6.57 -15.44
C VAL A 452 18.07 8.00 -15.96
N PHE A 453 16.88 8.35 -16.47
CA PHE A 453 16.56 9.75 -16.76
C PHE A 453 16.59 10.60 -15.48
N SER A 454 16.00 10.13 -14.38
CA SER A 454 15.94 10.90 -13.13
C SER A 454 17.30 11.12 -12.47
N SER A 455 18.28 10.22 -12.63
CA SER A 455 19.65 10.45 -12.15
C SER A 455 20.35 11.54 -12.96
N ASN A 456 20.14 11.55 -14.29
CA ASN A 456 20.87 12.43 -15.21
C ASN A 456 20.15 13.76 -15.47
N ALA A 457 18.88 13.88 -15.03
CA ALA A 457 18.03 15.06 -15.24
C ALA A 457 18.60 16.37 -14.65
N THR A 458 19.45 16.29 -13.61
CA THR A 458 20.10 17.47 -13.03
C THR A 458 21.12 18.06 -14.01
N GLU A 459 22.07 17.25 -14.48
CA GLU A 459 23.10 17.71 -15.41
C GLU A 459 22.50 18.10 -16.76
N LEU A 460 21.53 17.32 -17.26
CA LEU A 460 20.79 17.67 -18.47
C LEU A 460 20.08 19.03 -18.33
N ALA A 461 19.55 19.36 -17.14
CA ALA A 461 18.96 20.67 -16.88
C ALA A 461 20.00 21.80 -16.85
N GLU A 462 21.18 21.60 -16.24
CA GLU A 462 22.29 22.56 -16.31
C GLU A 462 22.63 22.89 -17.77
N LYS A 463 22.85 21.86 -18.60
CA LYS A 463 23.23 22.02 -20.02
C LYS A 463 22.12 22.63 -20.89
N ARG A 464 20.85 22.27 -20.67
CA ARG A 464 19.72 22.66 -21.54
C ARG A 464 19.04 23.98 -21.15
N PHE A 465 19.15 24.41 -19.90
CA PHE A 465 18.61 25.68 -19.43
C PHE A 465 19.68 26.76 -19.23
N ASP A 466 20.97 26.42 -19.30
CA ASP A 466 22.11 27.31 -19.01
C ASP A 466 22.00 27.94 -17.61
N VAL A 467 21.75 27.06 -16.62
CA VAL A 467 21.59 27.43 -15.20
C VAL A 467 22.62 26.74 -14.32
N ASP A 468 22.87 27.32 -13.15
CA ASP A 468 23.77 26.75 -12.17
C ASP A 468 23.22 25.44 -11.55
N SER A 469 24.11 24.64 -10.97
CA SER A 469 23.79 23.32 -10.40
C SER A 469 22.81 23.35 -9.22
N ILE A 470 22.66 24.47 -8.52
CA ILE A 470 21.65 24.61 -7.46
C ILE A 470 20.27 24.78 -8.11
N THR A 471 20.15 25.65 -9.11
CA THR A 471 18.90 25.88 -9.86
C THR A 471 18.46 24.63 -10.63
N ALA A 472 19.38 23.96 -11.33
CA ALA A 472 19.10 22.66 -11.96
C ALA A 472 18.72 21.57 -10.94
N GLY A 473 19.37 21.58 -9.77
CA GLY A 473 19.05 20.71 -8.64
C GLY A 473 17.60 20.88 -8.15
N TRP A 474 17.06 22.10 -8.17
CA TRP A 474 15.65 22.38 -7.90
C TRP A 474 14.72 21.87 -8.99
N TYR A 475 15.03 22.07 -10.28
CA TYR A 475 14.22 21.53 -11.37
C TYR A 475 14.15 20.00 -11.31
N SER A 476 15.28 19.33 -11.08
CA SER A 476 15.39 17.89 -10.87
C SER A 476 14.63 17.42 -9.60
N ALA A 477 14.63 18.19 -8.51
CA ALA A 477 13.84 17.88 -7.33
C ALA A 477 12.33 17.99 -7.58
N VAL A 478 11.86 19.04 -8.27
CA VAL A 478 10.44 19.20 -8.65
C VAL A 478 10.02 18.04 -9.56
N LEU A 479 10.82 17.72 -10.57
CA LEU A 479 10.63 16.59 -11.49
C LEU A 479 10.42 15.25 -10.75
N GLN A 480 11.24 14.97 -9.74
CA GLN A 480 11.20 13.72 -8.99
C GLN A 480 10.06 13.67 -7.94
N TYR A 481 9.79 14.79 -7.26
CA TYR A 481 8.99 14.80 -6.03
C TYR A 481 7.62 15.48 -6.14
N ALA A 482 7.37 16.38 -7.12
CA ALA A 482 6.12 17.15 -7.21
C ALA A 482 4.86 16.27 -7.23
N GLY A 483 4.94 15.05 -7.78
CA GLY A 483 3.85 14.09 -7.79
C GLY A 483 3.33 13.60 -6.42
N PHE A 484 3.89 14.02 -5.29
CA PHE A 484 3.53 13.51 -3.96
C PHE A 484 2.02 13.60 -3.63
N PHE A 485 1.30 14.58 -4.20
CA PHE A 485 -0.15 14.72 -4.04
C PHE A 485 -0.97 13.95 -5.08
N LEU A 486 -0.41 13.65 -6.25
CA LEU A 486 -1.08 12.85 -7.29
C LEU A 486 -1.03 11.35 -6.99
N VAL A 487 0.08 10.85 -6.46
CA VAL A 487 0.31 9.41 -6.21
C VAL A 487 -0.75 8.79 -5.27
N PRO A 488 -1.22 9.44 -4.18
CA PRO A 488 -2.35 8.98 -3.38
C PRO A 488 -3.67 8.94 -4.16
N CYS A 489 -3.95 9.95 -4.99
CA CYS A 489 -5.15 10.00 -5.84
C CYS A 489 -5.17 8.87 -6.88
N VAL A 490 -4.01 8.55 -7.48
CA VAL A 490 -3.85 7.38 -8.37
C VAL A 490 -4.14 6.08 -7.62
N GLY A 491 -3.65 5.94 -6.38
CA GLY A 491 -3.96 4.80 -5.52
C GLY A 491 -5.45 4.62 -5.25
N ALA A 492 -6.13 5.70 -4.87
CA ALA A 492 -7.58 5.72 -4.65
C ALA A 492 -8.37 5.39 -5.94
N PHE A 493 -7.94 5.93 -7.08
CA PHE A 493 -8.54 5.64 -8.38
C PHE A 493 -8.43 4.15 -8.73
N ILE A 494 -7.25 3.54 -8.60
CA ILE A 494 -7.04 2.11 -8.87
C ILE A 494 -7.92 1.24 -7.95
N ASP A 495 -7.99 1.58 -6.67
CA ASP A 495 -8.79 0.82 -5.70
C ASP A 495 -10.31 0.89 -5.94
N LEU A 496 -10.80 1.91 -6.64
CA LEU A 496 -12.22 2.08 -6.99
C LEU A 496 -12.51 1.52 -8.39
N PHE A 497 -11.78 2.03 -9.38
CA PHE A 497 -12.05 1.84 -10.81
C PHE A 497 -11.16 0.80 -11.50
N GLY A 498 -10.11 0.28 -10.85
CA GLY A 498 -9.17 -0.64 -11.48
C GLY A 498 -8.37 0.04 -12.58
N ASN A 499 -8.63 -0.33 -13.85
CA ASN A 499 -8.06 0.31 -15.05
C ASN A 499 -6.52 0.39 -15.10
N ARG A 500 -5.83 -0.60 -14.51
CA ARG A 500 -4.36 -0.58 -14.37
C ARG A 500 -3.64 -0.56 -15.70
N ILE A 501 -4.05 -1.37 -16.67
CA ILE A 501 -3.38 -1.45 -17.97
C ILE A 501 -3.55 -0.11 -18.72
N THR A 502 -4.73 0.52 -18.61
CA THR A 502 -4.96 1.88 -19.13
C THR A 502 -4.01 2.90 -18.50
N LEU A 503 -3.82 2.86 -17.18
CA LEU A 503 -2.87 3.73 -16.48
C LEU A 503 -1.41 3.46 -16.86
N LEU A 504 -1.00 2.20 -17.07
CA LEU A 504 0.32 1.86 -17.61
C LEU A 504 0.52 2.46 -19.01
N ALA A 505 -0.49 2.39 -19.88
CA ALA A 505 -0.43 2.98 -21.21
C ALA A 505 -0.35 4.52 -21.19
N ILE A 506 -1.12 5.19 -20.32
CA ILE A 506 -1.03 6.65 -20.13
C ILE A 506 0.35 7.03 -19.57
N CYS A 507 0.87 6.26 -18.61
CA CYS A 507 2.21 6.46 -18.04
C CYS A 507 3.31 6.31 -19.10
N GLY A 508 3.33 5.18 -19.83
CA GLY A 508 4.33 4.89 -20.86
C GLY A 508 4.27 5.90 -22.00
N THR A 509 3.07 6.25 -22.46
CA THR A 509 2.87 7.24 -23.54
C THR A 509 3.28 8.64 -23.08
N GLY A 510 2.94 9.05 -21.86
CA GLY A 510 3.35 10.34 -21.30
C GLY A 510 4.87 10.44 -21.10
N VAL A 511 5.52 9.39 -20.61
CA VAL A 511 6.99 9.33 -20.49
C VAL A 511 7.64 9.32 -21.88
N PHE A 512 7.09 8.61 -22.86
CA PHE A 512 7.55 8.65 -24.25
C PHE A 512 7.42 10.04 -24.87
N ILE A 513 6.28 10.73 -24.70
CA ILE A 513 6.09 12.12 -25.14
C ILE A 513 7.13 13.03 -24.47
N ALA A 514 7.40 12.87 -23.18
CA ALA A 514 8.45 13.64 -22.52
C ALA A 514 9.84 13.37 -23.11
N MET A 515 10.25 12.10 -23.27
CA MET A 515 11.57 11.78 -23.85
C MET A 515 11.70 12.27 -25.29
N ALA A 516 10.63 12.12 -26.10
CA ALA A 516 10.52 12.65 -27.45
C ALA A 516 10.69 14.18 -27.48
N LEU A 517 10.00 14.89 -26.59
CA LEU A 517 10.14 16.34 -26.46
C LEU A 517 11.58 16.73 -26.08
N ILE A 518 12.24 16.05 -25.14
CA ILE A 518 13.66 16.33 -24.82
C ILE A 518 14.56 16.10 -26.04
N ASN A 519 14.31 15.04 -26.81
CA ASN A 519 15.12 14.66 -27.97
C ASN A 519 15.04 15.67 -29.12
N TRP A 520 13.87 16.28 -29.33
CA TRP A 520 13.60 17.17 -30.46
C TRP A 520 13.42 18.65 -30.07
N ALA A 521 13.42 19.00 -28.78
CA ALA A 521 13.39 20.38 -28.32
C ALA A 521 14.74 21.08 -28.57
N THR A 522 14.70 22.09 -29.44
CA THR A 522 15.79 23.05 -29.65
C THR A 522 15.68 24.29 -28.76
N SER A 523 14.58 24.44 -28.01
CA SER A 523 14.30 25.59 -27.15
C SER A 523 14.19 25.21 -25.67
N THR A 524 14.57 26.14 -24.79
CA THR A 524 14.41 26.00 -23.33
C THR A 524 12.95 25.72 -22.94
N ALA A 525 11.98 26.36 -23.60
CA ALA A 525 10.56 26.11 -23.39
C ALA A 525 10.14 24.67 -23.72
N GLY A 526 10.72 24.06 -24.77
CA GLY A 526 10.50 22.65 -25.11
C GLY A 526 11.03 21.70 -24.04
N THR A 527 12.25 21.94 -23.55
CA THR A 527 12.83 21.17 -22.43
C THR A 527 12.00 21.32 -21.16
N ALA A 528 11.53 22.53 -20.83
CA ALA A 528 10.67 22.78 -19.66
C ALA A 528 9.33 22.04 -19.77
N ALA A 529 8.69 22.07 -20.93
CA ALA A 529 7.46 21.32 -21.20
C ALA A 529 7.69 19.82 -21.02
N ALA A 530 8.81 19.30 -21.51
CA ALA A 530 9.15 17.88 -21.39
C ALA A 530 9.37 17.44 -19.92
N PHE A 531 10.08 18.25 -19.12
CA PHE A 531 10.22 18.04 -17.68
C PHE A 531 8.86 18.07 -16.98
N GLY A 532 7.97 19.01 -17.34
CA GLY A 532 6.61 19.08 -16.81
C GLY A 532 5.76 17.85 -17.14
N VAL A 533 5.77 17.40 -18.39
CA VAL A 533 5.04 16.20 -18.84
C VAL A 533 5.57 14.95 -18.12
N TYR A 534 6.89 14.79 -18.01
CA TYR A 534 7.48 13.69 -17.25
C TYR A 534 7.07 13.71 -15.78
N ALA A 535 7.14 14.88 -15.13
CA ALA A 535 6.82 15.06 -13.71
C ALA A 535 5.38 14.64 -13.36
N VAL A 536 4.45 14.67 -14.32
CA VAL A 536 3.09 14.13 -14.18
C VAL A 536 3.04 12.66 -14.60
N ALA A 537 3.52 12.30 -15.79
CA ALA A 537 3.38 10.97 -16.36
C ALA A 537 4.05 9.87 -15.51
N PHE A 538 5.24 10.16 -14.96
CA PHE A 538 5.97 9.23 -14.09
C PHE A 538 5.19 8.87 -12.81
N THR A 539 4.34 9.78 -12.30
CA THR A 539 3.58 9.55 -11.05
C THR A 539 2.60 8.39 -11.14
N LEU A 540 2.09 8.12 -12.35
CA LEU A 540 1.15 7.05 -12.64
C LEU A 540 1.82 5.67 -12.59
N GLY A 541 3.14 5.57 -12.77
CA GLY A 541 3.85 4.30 -12.93
C GLY A 541 3.95 3.47 -11.65
N PRO A 542 4.66 3.94 -10.60
CA PRO A 542 5.02 3.11 -9.44
C PRO A 542 3.83 2.42 -8.75
N THR A 543 2.76 3.16 -8.43
CA THR A 543 1.57 2.60 -7.77
C THR A 543 0.90 1.54 -8.65
N THR A 544 0.71 1.84 -9.93
CA THR A 544 0.05 0.96 -10.90
C THR A 544 0.84 -0.33 -11.16
N ILE A 545 2.18 -0.25 -11.21
CA ILE A 545 3.05 -1.42 -11.41
C ILE A 545 2.98 -2.34 -10.18
N ILE A 546 3.10 -1.80 -8.96
CA ILE A 546 3.13 -2.59 -7.73
C ILE A 546 1.77 -3.24 -7.44
N ASP A 547 0.66 -2.50 -7.59
CA ASP A 547 -0.68 -3.08 -7.43
C ASP A 547 -1.07 -3.98 -8.63
N GLY A 548 -0.54 -3.72 -9.83
CA GLY A 548 -0.63 -4.64 -10.97
C GLY A 548 0.03 -5.98 -10.69
N ILE A 549 1.25 -5.98 -10.12
CA ILE A 549 1.91 -7.20 -9.61
C ILE A 549 1.01 -7.89 -8.59
N ARG A 550 0.57 -7.18 -7.54
CA ARG A 550 -0.30 -7.73 -6.47
C ARG A 550 -1.57 -8.39 -7.02
N THR A 551 -2.22 -7.73 -7.98
CA THR A 551 -3.48 -8.19 -8.61
C THR A 551 -3.28 -9.37 -9.55
N SER A 552 -2.11 -9.46 -10.23
CA SER A 552 -1.80 -10.51 -11.20
C SER A 552 -1.48 -11.89 -10.59
N MET A 553 -1.23 -11.98 -9.28
CA MET A 553 -0.79 -13.21 -8.63
C MET A 553 -1.93 -14.14 -8.23
N TRP A 554 -1.69 -15.45 -8.34
CA TRP A 554 -2.58 -16.50 -7.83
C TRP A 554 -2.47 -16.72 -6.31
N HIS A 555 -1.29 -16.49 -5.73
CA HIS A 555 -1.04 -16.75 -4.31
C HIS A 555 -0.47 -15.49 -3.66
N GLN A 556 -1.24 -14.93 -2.73
CA GLN A 556 -0.90 -13.69 -2.04
C GLN A 556 0.17 -13.90 -0.95
N SER A 557 0.46 -15.17 -0.61
CA SER A 557 1.51 -15.62 0.32
C SER A 557 2.94 -15.36 -0.18
N VAL A 558 3.18 -15.29 -1.50
CA VAL A 558 4.53 -15.11 -2.11
C VAL A 558 4.77 -13.70 -2.67
N PHE A 559 4.03 -12.71 -2.18
CA PHE A 559 4.14 -11.33 -2.66
C PHE A 559 5.52 -10.72 -2.47
N GLY A 560 6.22 -11.03 -1.37
CA GLY A 560 7.56 -10.52 -1.11
C GLY A 560 8.55 -11.02 -2.17
N SER A 561 8.47 -12.31 -2.48
CA SER A 561 9.27 -12.95 -3.53
C SER A 561 8.96 -12.38 -4.92
N ALA A 562 7.68 -12.22 -5.28
CA ALA A 562 7.29 -11.60 -6.55
C ALA A 562 7.76 -10.14 -6.68
N TYR A 563 7.71 -9.38 -5.58
CA TYR A 563 8.19 -8.00 -5.55
C TYR A 563 9.73 -7.92 -5.57
N ALA A 564 10.44 -8.88 -4.95
CA ALA A 564 11.88 -9.02 -5.06
C ALA A 564 12.33 -9.32 -6.50
N VAL A 565 11.59 -10.16 -7.24
CA VAL A 565 11.81 -10.40 -8.68
C VAL A 565 11.68 -9.09 -9.48
N LYS A 566 10.70 -8.23 -9.15
CA LYS A 566 10.58 -6.87 -9.72
C LYS A 566 11.81 -6.00 -9.41
N ILE A 567 12.31 -6.01 -8.17
CA ILE A 567 13.48 -5.19 -7.79
C ILE A 567 14.73 -5.70 -8.51
N ALA A 568 14.97 -7.02 -8.53
CA ALA A 568 16.13 -7.64 -9.18
C ALA A 568 16.18 -7.30 -10.68
N MET A 569 15.06 -7.49 -11.39
CA MET A 569 14.93 -7.20 -12.81
C MET A 569 15.24 -5.75 -13.15
N ASN A 570 14.63 -4.80 -12.42
CA ASN A 570 14.82 -3.39 -12.69
C ASN A 570 16.25 -2.93 -12.38
N ASN A 571 16.89 -3.42 -11.30
CA ASN A 571 18.28 -3.05 -11.01
C ASN A 571 19.27 -3.67 -12.01
N ALA A 572 19.06 -4.91 -12.43
CA ALA A 572 19.86 -5.52 -13.51
C ALA A 572 19.76 -4.70 -14.82
N MET A 573 18.54 -4.29 -15.21
CA MET A 573 18.33 -3.45 -16.38
C MET A 573 18.94 -2.04 -16.19
N ASN A 574 18.84 -1.44 -15.00
CA ASN A 574 19.43 -0.15 -14.70
C ASN A 574 20.95 -0.15 -14.85
N ILE A 575 21.64 -1.21 -14.40
CA ILE A 575 23.10 -1.37 -14.56
C ILE A 575 23.46 -1.36 -16.05
N ILE A 576 22.77 -2.19 -16.86
CA ILE A 576 23.01 -2.28 -18.31
C ILE A 576 22.76 -0.93 -19.00
N VAL A 577 21.61 -0.29 -18.72
CA VAL A 577 21.27 1.00 -19.33
C VAL A 577 22.24 2.09 -18.90
N ARG A 578 22.64 2.17 -17.62
CA ARG A 578 23.62 3.15 -17.13
C ARG A 578 24.96 3.03 -17.85
N VAL A 579 25.52 1.82 -17.94
CA VAL A 579 26.79 1.55 -18.65
C VAL A 579 26.68 1.96 -20.12
N VAL A 580 25.57 1.64 -20.80
CA VAL A 580 25.32 2.05 -22.19
C VAL A 580 25.23 3.58 -22.32
N THR A 581 24.48 4.25 -21.43
CA THR A 581 24.33 5.71 -21.47
C THR A 581 25.62 6.46 -21.14
N GLY A 582 26.44 5.96 -20.20
CA GLY A 582 27.75 6.54 -19.87
C GLY A 582 28.72 6.42 -21.04
N ALA A 583 28.88 5.23 -21.62
CA ALA A 583 29.72 5.05 -22.81
C ALA A 583 29.29 5.89 -24.02
N ILE A 584 27.98 6.17 -24.15
CA ILE A 584 27.45 7.08 -25.17
C ILE A 584 27.72 8.55 -24.81
N GLN A 585 27.64 8.92 -23.53
CA GLN A 585 27.92 10.27 -23.02
C GLN A 585 29.39 10.65 -23.24
N ASP A 586 30.32 9.75 -22.90
CA ASP A 586 31.76 9.90 -23.14
C ASP A 586 32.04 10.13 -24.64
N ALA A 587 31.42 9.34 -25.50
CA ALA A 587 31.53 9.44 -26.96
C ALA A 587 30.84 10.69 -27.57
N ASP A 588 30.14 11.49 -26.77
CA ASP A 588 29.43 12.70 -27.20
C ASP A 588 29.95 13.99 -26.53
N ASN A 589 31.00 13.90 -25.70
CA ASN A 589 31.57 15.00 -24.91
C ASN A 589 30.50 15.73 -24.06
N ASP A 590 29.74 14.97 -23.26
CA ASP A 590 28.72 15.48 -22.32
C ASP A 590 27.58 16.32 -22.92
N LYS A 591 27.31 16.17 -24.22
CA LYS A 591 26.23 16.90 -24.92
C LYS A 591 24.83 16.30 -24.72
N TYR A 592 24.76 15.07 -24.21
CA TYR A 592 23.54 14.29 -24.01
C TYR A 592 22.67 14.01 -25.26
N ASP A 593 22.97 14.59 -26.44
CA ASP A 593 22.16 14.44 -27.66
C ASP A 593 21.94 12.97 -28.02
N LYS A 594 23.00 12.14 -27.99
CA LYS A 594 22.89 10.69 -28.25
C LYS A 594 22.27 9.91 -27.08
N VAL A 595 22.43 10.38 -25.84
CA VAL A 595 21.93 9.71 -24.63
C VAL A 595 20.41 9.76 -24.58
N VAL A 596 19.80 10.90 -24.96
CA VAL A 596 18.35 11.06 -24.97
C VAL A 596 17.67 10.11 -25.97
N ILE A 597 18.32 9.77 -27.08
CA ILE A 597 17.83 8.75 -28.02
C ILE A 597 17.62 7.39 -27.32
N VAL A 598 18.50 6.99 -26.39
CA VAL A 598 18.33 5.76 -25.60
C VAL A 598 17.06 5.83 -24.74
N TYR A 599 16.79 6.97 -24.11
CA TYR A 599 15.57 7.17 -23.33
C TYR A 599 14.31 7.13 -24.21
N VAL A 600 14.36 7.70 -25.42
CA VAL A 600 13.26 7.61 -26.39
C VAL A 600 12.99 6.17 -26.80
N VAL A 601 14.04 5.38 -27.09
CA VAL A 601 13.90 3.96 -27.49
C VAL A 601 13.32 3.11 -26.36
N LEU A 602 13.80 3.27 -25.11
CA LEU A 602 13.26 2.56 -23.96
C LEU A 602 11.83 2.98 -23.64
N ALA A 603 11.50 4.27 -23.72
CA ALA A 603 10.14 4.75 -23.53
C ALA A 603 9.20 4.22 -24.63
N ALA A 604 9.64 4.20 -25.90
CA ALA A 604 8.90 3.62 -27.01
C ALA A 604 8.62 2.11 -26.80
N ALA A 605 9.60 1.36 -26.30
CA ALA A 605 9.40 -0.05 -25.94
C ALA A 605 8.32 -0.21 -24.85
N SER A 606 8.27 0.70 -23.86
CA SER A 606 7.19 0.69 -22.86
C SER A 606 5.81 0.99 -23.45
N VAL A 607 5.71 1.87 -24.46
CA VAL A 607 4.47 2.12 -25.22
C VAL A 607 4.05 0.87 -26.01
N VAL A 608 4.97 0.23 -26.73
CA VAL A 608 4.69 -1.02 -27.45
C VAL A 608 4.15 -2.10 -26.50
N VAL A 609 4.82 -2.33 -25.35
CA VAL A 609 4.37 -3.31 -24.36
C VAL A 609 2.99 -2.94 -23.80
N SER A 610 2.76 -1.69 -23.38
CA SER A 610 1.45 -1.29 -22.83
C SER A 610 0.30 -1.33 -23.84
N MET A 611 0.56 -1.02 -25.12
CA MET A 611 -0.43 -1.19 -26.18
C MET A 611 -0.72 -2.67 -26.44
N MET A 612 0.30 -3.55 -26.40
CA MET A 612 0.09 -5.00 -26.43
C MET A 612 -0.72 -5.49 -25.23
N LEU A 613 -0.49 -4.96 -24.02
CA LEU A 613 -1.29 -5.29 -22.83
C LEU A 613 -2.76 -4.88 -23.00
N ILE A 614 -3.06 -3.70 -23.57
CA ILE A 614 -4.44 -3.28 -23.86
C ILE A 614 -5.11 -4.27 -24.83
N PHE A 615 -4.46 -4.58 -25.95
CA PHE A 615 -5.00 -5.50 -26.96
C PHE A 615 -5.25 -6.90 -26.38
N LEU A 616 -4.27 -7.44 -25.65
CA LEU A 616 -4.38 -8.76 -25.03
C LEU A 616 -5.40 -8.79 -23.88
N ALA A 617 -5.67 -7.68 -23.19
CA ALA A 617 -6.70 -7.58 -22.15
C ALA A 617 -8.13 -7.66 -22.71
N TRP A 618 -8.35 -7.38 -23.99
CA TRP A 618 -9.64 -7.60 -24.65
C TRP A 618 -9.87 -9.07 -25.02
N TRP A 619 -8.81 -9.85 -25.23
CA TRP A 619 -8.87 -11.27 -25.62
C TRP A 619 -8.69 -12.24 -24.44
N SER A 620 -8.02 -11.80 -23.38
CA SER A 620 -7.66 -12.65 -22.24
C SER A 620 -8.26 -12.14 -20.93
N ILE A 621 -9.10 -12.97 -20.32
CA ILE A 621 -9.69 -12.74 -18.99
C ILE A 621 -8.59 -12.54 -17.94
N ASP A 622 -7.45 -13.24 -18.05
CA ASP A 622 -6.37 -13.17 -17.06
C ASP A 622 -5.74 -11.77 -16.99
N LEU A 623 -5.58 -11.11 -18.15
CA LEU A 623 -5.19 -9.69 -18.24
C LEU A 623 -6.38 -8.74 -17.97
N GLY A 624 -7.58 -9.10 -18.42
CA GLY A 624 -8.80 -8.32 -18.21
C GLY A 624 -9.10 -8.02 -16.73
N ASN A 625 -8.75 -8.93 -15.82
CA ASN A 625 -8.84 -8.71 -14.36
C ASN A 625 -8.06 -7.47 -13.88
N LEU A 626 -6.94 -7.09 -14.50
CA LEU A 626 -6.22 -5.87 -14.14
C LEU A 626 -7.03 -4.59 -14.41
N GLN A 627 -7.98 -4.64 -15.35
CA GLN A 627 -8.90 -3.55 -15.67
C GLN A 627 -10.14 -3.52 -14.78
N TRP A 628 -10.52 -4.64 -14.15
CA TRP A 628 -11.77 -4.75 -13.37
C TRP A 628 -11.86 -3.73 -12.23
N THR A 629 -13.01 -3.06 -12.17
CA THR A 629 -13.42 -2.20 -11.04
C THR A 629 -13.59 -3.03 -9.76
N ARG A 630 -13.65 -2.37 -8.59
CA ARG A 630 -13.94 -3.05 -7.31
C ARG A 630 -15.22 -3.89 -7.35
N LYS A 631 -16.28 -3.39 -8.00
CA LYS A 631 -17.57 -4.10 -8.13
C LYS A 631 -17.40 -5.35 -9.02
N GLN A 632 -16.80 -5.20 -10.20
CA GLN A 632 -16.56 -6.32 -11.13
C GLN A 632 -15.65 -7.40 -10.54
N ARG A 633 -14.57 -7.03 -9.84
CA ARG A 633 -13.67 -8.02 -9.20
C ARG A 633 -14.38 -8.84 -8.14
N ARG A 634 -15.30 -8.25 -7.37
CA ARG A 634 -16.11 -8.99 -6.38
C ARG A 634 -17.15 -9.90 -7.05
N ALA A 635 -17.83 -9.42 -8.10
CA ALA A 635 -18.80 -10.22 -8.84
C ALA A 635 -18.15 -11.41 -9.58
N ASN A 636 -16.96 -11.21 -10.14
CA ASN A 636 -16.21 -12.24 -10.89
C ASN A 636 -15.26 -13.07 -10.00
N GLY A 637 -15.53 -13.14 -8.70
CA GLY A 637 -14.70 -13.82 -7.71
C GLY A 637 -14.50 -15.32 -7.99
N ASP A 638 -15.60 -16.01 -8.23
CA ASP A 638 -15.60 -17.46 -8.51
C ASP A 638 -14.93 -17.78 -9.83
N LEU A 639 -15.14 -16.94 -10.86
CA LEU A 639 -14.43 -17.02 -12.14
C LEU A 639 -12.91 -16.91 -11.93
N TRP A 640 -12.43 -15.99 -11.08
CA TRP A 640 -10.99 -15.88 -10.79
C TRP A 640 -10.44 -17.13 -10.07
N ASN A 641 -11.23 -17.71 -9.17
CA ASN A 641 -10.87 -18.97 -8.49
C ASN A 641 -10.89 -20.19 -9.44
N GLU A 642 -11.75 -20.19 -10.46
CA GLU A 642 -11.73 -21.15 -11.56
C GLU A 642 -10.47 -20.98 -12.43
N ARG A 643 -10.15 -19.76 -12.87
CA ARG A 643 -8.90 -19.46 -13.62
C ARG A 643 -7.64 -19.89 -12.85
N LYS A 644 -7.63 -19.72 -11.52
CA LYS A 644 -6.56 -20.20 -10.63
C LYS A 644 -6.41 -21.73 -10.63
N ARG A 645 -7.51 -22.50 -10.65
CA ARG A 645 -7.49 -23.97 -10.77
C ARG A 645 -6.98 -24.40 -12.15
N ALA A 646 -7.59 -23.89 -13.22
CA ALA A 646 -7.20 -24.17 -14.61
C ALA A 646 -5.74 -23.80 -14.93
N PHE A 647 -5.13 -22.86 -14.17
CA PHE A 647 -3.71 -22.55 -14.28
C PHE A 647 -2.78 -23.68 -13.83
N HIS A 648 -3.16 -24.43 -12.79
CA HIS A 648 -2.37 -25.53 -12.22
C HIS A 648 -2.70 -26.89 -12.83
N GLU A 649 -3.97 -27.11 -13.18
CA GLU A 649 -4.51 -28.35 -13.75
C GLU A 649 -4.36 -28.34 -15.29
N GLU A 650 -5.42 -27.99 -16.02
CA GLU A 650 -5.51 -28.07 -17.50
C GLU A 650 -4.30 -27.46 -18.25
N ASN A 651 -3.86 -26.28 -17.83
CA ASN A 651 -2.79 -25.53 -18.49
C ASN A 651 -1.44 -25.67 -17.75
N GLY A 652 -1.37 -26.51 -16.70
CA GLY A 652 -0.28 -26.58 -15.75
C GLY A 652 1.10 -26.75 -16.39
N ALA A 653 1.26 -27.69 -17.33
CA ALA A 653 2.54 -27.94 -17.99
C ALA A 653 3.03 -26.74 -18.83
N ARG A 654 2.13 -26.12 -19.61
CA ARG A 654 2.44 -24.94 -20.44
C ARG A 654 2.77 -23.73 -19.58
N ASN A 655 1.97 -23.49 -18.53
CA ASN A 655 2.16 -22.35 -17.63
C ASN A 655 3.48 -22.45 -16.84
N LYS A 656 3.82 -23.66 -16.34
CA LYS A 656 5.12 -23.94 -15.72
C LYS A 656 6.28 -23.71 -16.68
N LEU A 657 6.15 -24.09 -17.95
CA LEU A 657 7.18 -23.84 -18.96
C LEU A 657 7.37 -22.33 -19.20
N VAL A 658 6.29 -21.56 -19.39
CA VAL A 658 6.35 -20.10 -19.55
C VAL A 658 7.01 -19.43 -18.34
N SER A 659 6.58 -19.79 -17.12
CA SER A 659 7.13 -19.23 -15.88
C SER A 659 8.64 -19.51 -15.74
N LYS A 660 9.07 -20.74 -16.05
CA LYS A 660 10.50 -21.13 -16.06
C LYS A 660 11.30 -20.40 -17.14
N LEU A 661 10.75 -20.20 -18.34
CA LEU A 661 11.42 -19.44 -19.41
C LEU A 661 11.59 -17.98 -19.02
N CYS A 662 10.56 -17.34 -18.46
CA CYS A 662 10.66 -15.96 -17.98
C CYS A 662 11.65 -15.81 -16.81
N PHE A 663 11.65 -16.75 -15.85
CA PHE A 663 12.63 -16.76 -14.77
C PHE A 663 14.06 -17.03 -15.27
N GLY A 664 14.23 -17.90 -16.26
CA GLY A 664 15.52 -18.13 -16.94
C GLY A 664 16.02 -16.86 -17.64
N ALA A 665 15.14 -16.14 -18.35
CA ALA A 665 15.46 -14.86 -18.97
C ALA A 665 15.84 -13.79 -17.94
N LEU A 666 15.19 -13.75 -16.77
CA LEU A 666 15.58 -12.89 -15.65
C LEU A 666 16.98 -13.22 -15.14
N MET A 667 17.31 -14.50 -14.94
CA MET A 667 18.65 -14.90 -14.50
C MET A 667 19.72 -14.53 -15.53
N LEU A 668 19.43 -14.67 -16.83
CA LEU A 668 20.31 -14.21 -17.90
C LEU A 668 20.48 -12.67 -17.90
N LEU A 669 19.43 -11.90 -17.61
CA LEU A 669 19.51 -10.45 -17.46
C LEU A 669 20.39 -10.05 -16.27
N ILE A 670 20.25 -10.72 -15.13
CA ILE A 670 21.08 -10.46 -13.93
C ILE A 670 22.54 -10.80 -14.21
N LEU A 671 22.83 -11.96 -14.81
CA LEU A 671 24.19 -12.35 -15.18
C LEU A 671 24.80 -11.41 -16.24
N GLY A 672 24.00 -10.94 -17.21
CA GLY A 672 24.39 -9.93 -18.17
C GLY A 672 24.69 -8.57 -17.53
N ALA A 673 23.91 -8.16 -16.54
CA ALA A 673 24.16 -6.97 -15.74
C ALA A 673 25.45 -7.07 -14.92
N TRP A 674 25.72 -8.22 -14.30
CA TRP A 674 27.00 -8.47 -13.62
C TRP A 674 28.18 -8.44 -14.58
N ALA A 675 28.05 -9.04 -15.77
CA ALA A 675 29.08 -8.98 -16.80
C ALA A 675 29.34 -7.53 -17.27
N ALA A 676 28.29 -6.74 -17.48
CA ALA A 676 28.39 -5.32 -17.82
C ALA A 676 29.05 -4.50 -16.68
N TYR A 677 28.67 -4.75 -15.43
CA TYR A 677 29.27 -4.13 -14.25
C TYR A 677 30.78 -4.46 -14.15
N PHE A 678 31.16 -5.74 -14.18
CA PHE A 678 32.57 -6.13 -14.10
C PHE A 678 33.39 -5.64 -15.30
N TRP A 679 32.79 -5.56 -16.50
CA TRP A 679 33.42 -4.95 -17.67
C TRP A 679 33.67 -3.45 -17.48
N GLY A 680 32.68 -2.70 -16.98
CA GLY A 680 32.84 -1.28 -16.67
C GLY A 680 33.87 -1.02 -15.56
N VAL A 681 33.88 -1.85 -14.51
CA VAL A 681 34.93 -1.83 -13.46
C VAL A 681 36.32 -2.08 -14.07
N ALA A 682 36.46 -3.11 -14.90
CA ALA A 682 37.76 -3.53 -15.44
C ALA A 682 38.31 -2.59 -16.53
N THR A 683 37.44 -1.97 -17.33
CA THR A 683 37.83 -0.98 -18.36
C THR A 683 38.02 0.43 -17.79
N GLY A 684 37.43 0.71 -16.63
CA GLY A 684 37.40 2.04 -16.04
C GLY A 684 36.31 2.96 -16.60
N ASN A 685 35.40 2.45 -17.43
CA ASN A 685 34.22 3.15 -17.98
C ASN A 685 33.02 3.08 -17.01
N ASN A 686 33.29 3.32 -15.73
CA ASN A 686 32.32 3.31 -14.63
C ASN A 686 32.12 4.72 -14.04
N ASP A 687 32.51 5.78 -14.78
CA ASP A 687 32.42 7.17 -14.31
C ASP A 687 30.96 7.66 -14.16
#